data_AF-A0A1Y4BQH9-F1
#
_entry.id   AF-A0A1Y4BQH9-F1
#
_cell.length_a   1.000
_cell.length_b   1.000
_cell.length_c   1.000
_cell.angle_alpha   90.00
_cell.angle_beta   90.00
_cell.angle_gamma   90.00
#
_symmetry.space_group_name_H-M   'P 1'
#
loop_
_entity.id
_entity.type
_entity.pdbx_description
1 polymer ?
#
loop_
_entity_poly.entity_id
_entity_poly.type
_entity_poly.pdbx_seq_one_letter_code
_entity_poly.pdbx_strand_id
1 'polypeptide(L)'
;MGTRPAIASAAERVQRTCALSDSVSRLRYATGARGEALARLGLRRVRDLLLHVPHRYLDFTRVVPIGCADVGQDATVVATVDRVQLKRPRPRMQIVELSVADETGVLVATFFRQPWVAEQVRPGDRVALSGKVTFGYGFKQMKAPFYEVLGSEGSAAGYARVLPVHPVGEGVSVPWMRRIMAAALSDVGDVCDWLPAGLCARHGLMTLARALREVHFPSTPAAAELARRRLAYDELLCLQLALLCRRDVELAGVEPTCHVTSGPHLEALLAALPFTLTEEQRLAADQTLADMAAPRVMNRLLLGDVGTGKTAVASVALAACADTGTQAAVMAPTSVLARQYAEKLGPVLDAARVSWALVTGSTPSDERALIESSVARGGTTVVFGTTALLSEGLEFSQLSLVVIDEQHRFGVDQRAALRRKGAGADLLAMTATPIPRTLALSLYGDVSLSEIRRRPRAGAGVTTKVIAPDSLDLAWGAVRDAVSRGRQAYVICPLVDDADDGSELDDVPEGLRSAAPRPRSAVSTVEELRTQVLPGLACDLLHGRMPAAEKDLAMERFRSGRTQVLVSTTVVEVGVDVPNATVMVVLDADRFGLATLHQLRGRVGRGDEAGTVFLSCAAKRGSAARTRLAALEATSDGFELAELDLRLRHEGEVLGYRQHGGVTLKISDLEADRDLVEAAHADARALADDDPRLSAPAHRALAIEVRDRFGAYFEELERA
;
A
#
# COMPACT_ATOMS: atom_id res chain seq x y z
N MET A 1 20.93 -2.93 46.08
CA MET A 1 22.26 -3.52 45.76
C MET A 1 22.08 -4.40 44.54
N GLY A 2 22.47 -3.92 43.37
CA GLY A 2 22.31 -4.66 42.11
C GLY A 2 23.28 -5.83 42.06
N THR A 3 22.75 -7.04 42.06
CA THR A 3 23.51 -8.24 41.69
C THR A 3 24.11 -8.01 40.31
N ARG A 4 25.44 -7.94 40.23
CA ARG A 4 26.15 -7.93 38.95
C ARG A 4 25.70 -9.15 38.14
N PRO A 5 25.41 -9.02 36.85
CA PRO A 5 24.98 -10.15 36.03
C PRO A 5 26.03 -11.26 36.08
N ALA A 6 25.64 -12.45 36.55
CA ALA A 6 26.52 -13.61 36.60
C ALA A 6 26.58 -14.28 35.22
N ILE A 7 27.73 -14.82 34.82
CA ILE A 7 27.93 -15.50 33.52
C ILE A 7 26.88 -16.62 33.30
N ALA A 8 26.51 -17.34 34.36
CA ALA A 8 25.47 -18.37 34.32
C ALA A 8 24.11 -17.82 33.83
N SER A 9 23.70 -16.65 34.33
CA SER A 9 22.43 -16.02 33.91
C SER A 9 22.43 -15.54 32.45
N ALA A 10 23.59 -15.11 31.93
CA ALA A 10 23.73 -14.75 30.52
C ALA A 10 23.71 -15.99 29.62
N ALA A 11 24.40 -17.07 30.03
CA ALA A 11 24.42 -18.33 29.30
C ALA A 11 23.01 -18.96 29.19
N GLU A 12 22.22 -18.95 30.26
CA GLU A 12 20.83 -19.42 30.23
C GLU A 12 19.95 -18.62 29.26
N ARG A 13 20.08 -17.29 29.24
CA ARG A 13 19.33 -16.43 28.30
C ARG A 13 19.73 -16.68 26.86
N VAL A 14 21.01 -16.91 26.59
CA VAL A 14 21.49 -17.30 25.25
C VAL A 14 20.91 -18.64 24.85
N GLN A 15 20.92 -19.64 25.73
CA GLN A 15 20.33 -20.96 25.47
C GLN A 15 18.84 -20.87 25.17
N ARG A 16 18.07 -20.08 25.93
CA ARG A 16 16.66 -19.80 25.66
C ARG A 16 16.48 -19.10 24.31
N THR A 17 17.33 -18.14 23.98
CA THR A 17 17.29 -17.46 22.67
C THR A 17 17.49 -18.44 21.52
N CYS A 18 18.44 -19.39 21.63
CA CYS A 18 18.64 -20.43 20.63
C CYS A 18 17.42 -21.36 20.49
N ALA A 19 16.66 -21.59 21.57
CA ALA A 19 15.45 -22.40 21.53
C ALA A 19 14.29 -21.75 20.76
N LEU A 20 14.39 -20.47 20.36
CA LEU A 20 13.40 -19.84 19.46
C LEU A 20 13.31 -20.57 18.11
N SER A 21 14.43 -21.13 17.63
CA SER A 21 14.50 -21.85 16.35
C SER A 21 14.02 -23.30 16.45
N ASP A 22 13.75 -23.81 17.65
CA ASP A 22 13.26 -25.15 17.86
C ASP A 22 11.84 -25.35 17.32
N SER A 23 11.51 -26.60 16.99
CA SER A 23 10.13 -26.98 16.62
C SER A 23 9.16 -26.71 17.77
N VAL A 24 7.98 -26.16 17.46
CA VAL A 24 6.88 -25.97 18.44
C VAL A 24 6.52 -27.28 19.14
N SER A 25 6.74 -28.43 18.51
CA SER A 25 6.45 -29.74 19.08
C SER A 25 7.28 -30.08 20.33
N ARG A 26 8.38 -29.36 20.59
CA ARG A 26 9.15 -29.49 21.84
C ARG A 26 8.47 -28.82 23.04
N LEU A 27 7.54 -27.90 22.80
CA LEU A 27 6.84 -27.19 23.86
C LEU A 27 5.80 -28.08 24.54
N ARG A 28 5.61 -27.81 25.83
CA ARG A 28 4.53 -28.42 26.60
C ARG A 28 3.19 -28.09 25.95
N TYR A 29 2.32 -29.08 25.84
CA TYR A 29 0.96 -28.96 25.28
C TYR A 29 0.87 -28.78 23.75
N ALA A 30 1.99 -28.74 23.03
CA ALA A 30 2.06 -28.57 21.57
C ALA A 30 2.48 -29.86 20.82
N THR A 31 2.33 -31.04 21.44
CA THR A 31 2.66 -32.35 20.84
C THR A 31 1.45 -33.02 20.17
N GLY A 32 1.72 -33.96 19.26
CA GLY A 32 0.71 -34.76 18.56
C GLY A 32 -0.24 -33.92 17.68
N ALA A 33 -1.53 -34.21 17.74
CA ALA A 33 -2.56 -33.56 16.92
C ALA A 33 -2.59 -32.01 17.07
N ARG A 34 -2.20 -31.47 18.23
CA ARG A 34 -2.11 -30.01 18.42
C ARG A 34 -0.89 -29.40 17.72
N GLY A 35 0.23 -30.11 17.70
CA GLY A 35 1.42 -29.69 16.95
C GLY A 35 1.14 -29.65 15.45
N GLU A 36 0.42 -30.65 14.92
CA GLU A 36 -0.03 -30.65 13.52
C GLU A 36 -1.00 -29.50 13.23
N ALA A 37 -1.93 -29.22 14.14
CA ALA A 37 -2.85 -28.10 14.00
C ALA A 37 -2.13 -26.73 14.00
N LEU A 38 -1.11 -26.55 14.85
CA LEU A 38 -0.24 -25.37 14.83
C LEU A 38 0.56 -25.27 13.52
N ALA A 39 1.09 -26.39 13.03
CA ALA A 39 1.82 -26.43 11.75
C ALA A 39 0.92 -26.06 10.55
N ARG A 40 -0.37 -26.43 10.57
CA ARG A 40 -1.36 -25.99 9.58
C ARG A 40 -1.63 -24.49 9.61
N LEU A 41 -1.47 -23.85 10.78
CA LEU A 41 -1.51 -22.39 10.94
C LEU A 41 -0.19 -21.71 10.52
N GLY A 42 0.80 -22.46 10.03
CA GLY A 42 2.12 -21.94 9.71
C GLY A 42 3.04 -21.75 10.92
N LEU A 43 2.64 -22.20 12.11
CA LEU A 43 3.40 -22.06 13.35
C LEU A 43 4.27 -23.31 13.56
N ARG A 44 5.49 -23.31 13.01
CA ARG A 44 6.38 -24.49 13.03
C ARG A 44 7.50 -24.38 14.07
N ARG A 45 7.99 -23.17 14.31
CA ARG A 45 9.04 -22.87 15.30
C ARG A 45 8.48 -22.16 16.53
N VAL A 46 9.17 -22.26 17.66
CA VAL A 46 8.80 -21.54 18.90
C VAL A 46 8.70 -20.03 18.65
N ARG A 47 9.61 -19.48 17.84
CA ARG A 47 9.56 -18.11 17.33
C ARG A 47 8.24 -17.78 16.64
N ASP A 48 7.80 -18.62 15.71
CA ASP A 48 6.55 -18.37 14.95
C ASP A 48 5.36 -18.27 15.90
N LEU A 49 5.32 -19.15 16.91
CA LEU A 49 4.30 -19.13 17.95
C LEU A 49 4.35 -17.84 18.77
N LEU A 50 5.53 -17.40 19.23
CA LEU A 50 5.69 -16.18 20.04
C LEU A 50 5.49 -14.89 19.24
N LEU A 51 5.59 -14.92 17.92
CA LEU A 51 5.26 -13.81 17.03
C LEU A 51 3.81 -13.88 16.51
N HIS A 52 3.05 -14.92 16.88
CA HIS A 52 1.63 -15.04 16.59
C HIS A 52 0.83 -14.17 17.55
N VAL A 53 0.83 -12.85 17.30
CA VAL A 53 0.25 -11.84 18.20
C VAL A 53 -1.30 -11.91 18.23
N PRO A 54 -1.94 -11.49 19.35
CA PRO A 54 -3.39 -11.37 19.42
C PRO A 54 -3.92 -10.29 18.47
N HIS A 55 -5.07 -10.55 17.82
CA HIS A 55 -5.72 -9.56 16.95
C HIS A 55 -6.67 -8.63 17.72
N ARG A 56 -7.01 -8.98 18.96
CA ARG A 56 -7.79 -8.14 19.88
C ARG A 56 -7.49 -8.51 21.32
N TYR A 57 -7.75 -7.57 22.22
CA TYR A 57 -7.72 -7.77 23.65
C TYR A 57 -9.10 -7.51 24.23
N LEU A 58 -9.53 -8.38 25.13
CA LEU A 58 -10.74 -8.17 25.90
C LEU A 58 -10.37 -7.52 27.22
N ASP A 59 -10.89 -6.34 27.45
CA ASP A 59 -10.62 -5.57 28.66
C ASP A 59 -11.60 -5.97 29.78
N PHE A 60 -11.07 -6.65 30.78
CA PHE A 60 -11.71 -7.01 32.05
C PHE A 60 -11.25 -6.10 33.21
N THR A 61 -10.51 -5.02 32.94
CA THR A 61 -10.14 -4.03 33.96
C THR A 61 -11.35 -3.19 34.39
N ARG A 62 -12.28 -2.93 33.47
CA ARG A 62 -13.49 -2.12 33.70
C ARG A 62 -14.71 -3.02 33.82
N VAL A 63 -14.91 -3.59 35.00
CA VAL A 63 -16.12 -4.33 35.32
C VAL A 63 -17.23 -3.32 35.62
N VAL A 64 -18.31 -3.38 34.85
CA VAL A 64 -19.51 -2.56 35.08
C VAL A 64 -20.55 -3.43 35.76
N PRO A 65 -21.19 -2.97 36.86
CA PRO A 65 -22.33 -3.68 37.42
C PRO A 65 -23.45 -3.83 36.38
N ILE A 66 -24.15 -4.95 36.37
CA ILE A 66 -25.22 -5.25 35.38
C ILE A 66 -26.23 -4.10 35.32
N GLY A 67 -26.61 -3.52 36.45
CA GLY A 67 -27.53 -2.37 36.53
C GLY A 67 -27.03 -1.13 35.76
N CYS A 68 -25.72 -0.88 35.76
CA CYS A 68 -25.09 0.29 35.13
C CYS A 68 -24.62 0.05 33.69
N ALA A 69 -24.76 -1.18 33.16
CA ALA A 69 -24.32 -1.47 31.80
C ALA A 69 -25.30 -0.89 30.76
N ASP A 70 -24.85 0.08 29.97
CA ASP A 70 -25.70 0.79 28.99
C ASP A 70 -26.10 -0.09 27.81
N VAL A 71 -27.37 -0.02 27.42
CA VAL A 71 -27.91 -0.76 26.28
C VAL A 71 -27.34 -0.18 24.98
N GLY A 72 -26.80 -1.03 24.12
CA GLY A 72 -26.19 -0.67 22.84
C GLY A 72 -24.67 -0.50 22.89
N GLN A 73 -24.05 -0.57 24.07
CA GLN A 73 -22.60 -0.49 24.27
C GLN A 73 -21.99 -1.86 24.59
N ASP A 74 -20.69 -2.02 24.34
CA ASP A 74 -19.93 -3.16 24.85
C ASP A 74 -19.62 -2.95 26.33
N ALA A 75 -19.90 -3.97 27.14
CA ALA A 75 -19.63 -3.95 28.57
C ALA A 75 -19.04 -5.28 29.03
N THR A 76 -18.20 -5.20 30.05
CA THR A 76 -17.69 -6.37 30.75
C THR A 76 -18.34 -6.45 32.12
N VAL A 77 -19.02 -7.56 32.40
CA VAL A 77 -19.73 -7.82 33.66
C VAL A 77 -19.14 -9.05 34.33
N VAL A 78 -19.03 -9.04 35.66
CA VAL A 78 -18.66 -10.20 36.46
C VAL A 78 -19.85 -10.54 37.35
N ALA A 79 -20.39 -11.74 37.18
CA ALA A 79 -21.63 -12.15 37.82
C ALA A 79 -21.61 -13.64 38.16
N THR A 80 -22.49 -14.05 39.06
CA THR A 80 -22.66 -15.45 39.43
C THR A 80 -23.73 -16.08 38.56
N VAL A 81 -23.47 -17.29 38.05
CA VAL A 81 -24.43 -18.02 37.22
C VAL A 81 -25.56 -18.52 38.11
N ASP A 82 -26.76 -17.98 37.88
CA ASP A 82 -27.98 -18.44 38.55
C ASP A 82 -28.55 -19.67 37.86
N ARG A 83 -28.60 -19.65 36.51
CA ARG A 83 -29.23 -20.72 35.74
C ARG A 83 -28.58 -20.95 34.39
N VAL A 84 -28.44 -22.23 34.03
CA VAL A 84 -27.99 -22.70 32.70
C VAL A 84 -29.15 -23.43 32.03
N GLN A 85 -29.55 -23.01 30.83
CA GLN A 85 -30.60 -23.67 30.05
C GLN A 85 -30.11 -24.01 28.64
N LEU A 86 -30.27 -25.27 28.22
CA LEU A 86 -30.09 -25.69 26.83
C LEU A 86 -31.46 -25.76 26.14
N LYS A 87 -31.75 -24.83 25.25
CA LYS A 87 -32.97 -24.81 24.43
C LYS A 87 -32.72 -25.42 23.05
N ARG A 88 -33.71 -26.17 22.55
CA ARG A 88 -33.73 -26.76 21.21
C ARG A 88 -34.99 -26.34 20.44
N PRO A 89 -35.11 -25.06 20.05
CA PRO A 89 -36.32 -24.57 19.37
C PRO A 89 -36.54 -25.17 17.98
N ARG A 90 -35.49 -25.69 17.33
CA ARG A 90 -35.57 -26.42 16.05
C ARG A 90 -34.60 -27.62 16.07
N PRO A 91 -34.85 -28.70 15.31
CA PRO A 91 -34.01 -29.90 15.31
C PRO A 91 -32.50 -29.66 15.06
N ARG A 92 -32.15 -28.63 14.28
CA ARG A 92 -30.77 -28.24 13.95
C ARG A 92 -30.26 -26.99 14.67
N MET A 93 -30.99 -26.47 15.66
CA MET A 93 -30.62 -25.24 16.37
C MET A 93 -30.64 -25.46 17.87
N GLN A 94 -29.44 -25.51 18.45
CA GLN A 94 -29.21 -25.57 19.89
C GLN A 94 -28.80 -24.18 20.38
N ILE A 95 -29.36 -23.75 21.50
CA ILE A 95 -29.09 -22.46 22.12
C ILE A 95 -28.85 -22.68 23.61
N VAL A 96 -27.72 -22.20 24.14
CA VAL A 96 -27.46 -22.17 25.58
C VAL A 96 -27.76 -20.78 26.10
N GLU A 97 -28.59 -20.67 27.14
CA GLU A 97 -28.83 -19.43 27.87
C GLU A 97 -28.23 -19.55 29.28
N LEU A 98 -27.34 -18.62 29.62
CA LEU A 98 -26.82 -18.42 30.96
C LEU A 98 -27.52 -17.20 31.57
N SER A 99 -28.29 -17.40 32.63
CA SER A 99 -28.80 -16.31 33.46
C SER A 99 -27.77 -16.05 34.55
N VAL A 100 -27.19 -14.85 34.55
CA VAL A 100 -26.21 -14.42 35.53
C VAL A 100 -26.75 -13.25 36.33
N ALA A 101 -26.40 -13.20 37.61
CA ALA A 101 -26.84 -12.16 38.53
C ALA A 101 -25.66 -11.59 39.30
N ASP A 102 -25.70 -10.28 39.52
CA ASP A 102 -24.86 -9.57 40.48
C ASP A 102 -25.74 -8.80 41.48
N GLU A 103 -25.14 -7.98 42.34
CA GLU A 103 -25.87 -7.19 43.35
C GLU A 103 -26.82 -6.15 42.75
N THR A 104 -26.68 -5.82 41.46
CA THR A 104 -27.36 -4.72 40.79
C THR A 104 -28.40 -5.15 39.75
N GLY A 105 -28.36 -6.40 39.28
CA GLY A 105 -29.35 -6.90 38.34
C GLY A 105 -29.06 -8.27 37.74
N VAL A 106 -29.90 -8.64 36.77
CA VAL A 106 -29.82 -9.92 36.05
C VAL A 106 -29.53 -9.66 34.58
N LEU A 107 -28.61 -10.46 34.02
CA LEU A 107 -28.25 -10.45 32.61
C LEU A 107 -28.36 -11.85 32.01
N VAL A 108 -28.89 -11.96 30.80
CA VAL A 108 -29.00 -13.23 30.08
C VAL A 108 -27.98 -13.28 28.93
N ALA A 109 -27.02 -14.20 29.00
CA ALA A 109 -26.08 -14.48 27.92
C ALA A 109 -26.57 -15.66 27.06
N THR A 110 -26.66 -15.46 25.75
CA THR A 110 -27.19 -16.46 24.82
C THR A 110 -26.13 -16.93 23.82
N PHE A 111 -25.85 -18.22 23.76
CA PHE A 111 -24.86 -18.84 22.88
C PHE A 111 -25.55 -19.73 21.84
N PHE A 112 -25.36 -19.41 20.56
CA PHE A 112 -25.98 -20.14 19.45
C PHE A 112 -25.05 -21.23 18.93
N ARG A 113 -25.54 -22.47 18.82
CA ARG A 113 -24.78 -23.65 18.34
C ARG A 113 -23.53 -23.98 19.17
N GLN A 114 -23.52 -23.62 20.45
CA GLN A 114 -22.41 -23.88 21.37
C GLN A 114 -22.88 -24.70 22.59
N PRO A 115 -23.29 -25.97 22.42
CA PRO A 115 -23.82 -26.79 23.51
C PRO A 115 -22.80 -27.05 24.63
N TRP A 116 -21.51 -27.09 24.32
CA TRP A 116 -20.42 -27.32 25.28
C TRP A 116 -20.35 -26.26 26.39
N VAL A 117 -20.90 -25.05 26.17
CA VAL A 117 -20.93 -24.00 27.20
C VAL A 117 -21.73 -24.47 28.42
N ALA A 118 -22.81 -25.23 28.19
CA ALA A 118 -23.61 -25.81 29.26
C ALA A 118 -22.90 -26.93 30.03
N GLU A 119 -21.85 -27.51 29.46
CA GLU A 119 -21.01 -28.52 30.12
C GLU A 119 -19.88 -27.89 30.95
N GLN A 120 -19.41 -26.71 30.54
CA GLN A 120 -18.29 -26.00 31.16
C GLN A 120 -18.70 -25.08 32.31
N VAL A 121 -19.94 -24.59 32.31
CA VAL A 121 -20.44 -23.61 33.27
C VAL A 121 -21.53 -24.25 34.11
N ARG A 122 -21.43 -24.14 35.43
CA ARG A 122 -22.41 -24.65 36.40
C ARG A 122 -23.08 -23.50 37.16
N PRO A 123 -24.34 -23.68 37.61
CA PRO A 123 -24.93 -22.76 38.57
C PRO A 123 -24.04 -22.60 39.81
N GLY A 124 -23.84 -21.35 40.24
CA GLY A 124 -22.92 -20.98 41.31
C GLY A 124 -21.52 -20.57 40.85
N ASP A 125 -21.13 -20.86 39.60
CA ASP A 125 -19.85 -20.39 39.07
C ASP A 125 -19.86 -18.87 38.92
N ARG A 126 -18.74 -18.23 39.28
CA ARG A 126 -18.50 -16.83 38.91
C ARG A 126 -18.02 -16.78 37.47
N VAL A 127 -18.63 -15.95 36.64
CA VAL A 127 -18.26 -15.79 35.24
C VAL A 127 -18.02 -14.33 34.90
N ALA A 128 -17.00 -14.06 34.12
CA ALA A 128 -16.81 -12.79 33.45
C ALA A 128 -17.38 -12.89 32.04
N LEU A 129 -18.28 -11.98 31.68
CA LEU A 129 -18.89 -11.87 30.36
C LEU A 129 -18.52 -10.54 29.74
N SER A 130 -18.10 -10.54 28.48
CA SER A 130 -17.79 -9.32 27.73
C SER A 130 -18.47 -9.34 26.37
N GLY A 131 -19.21 -8.27 26.07
CA GLY A 131 -19.84 -8.08 24.78
C GLY A 131 -20.96 -7.04 24.80
N LYS A 132 -21.63 -6.89 23.65
CA LYS A 132 -22.66 -5.88 23.46
C LYS A 132 -23.90 -6.15 24.28
N VAL A 133 -24.28 -5.19 25.12
CA VAL A 133 -25.50 -5.23 25.92
C VAL A 133 -26.67 -4.85 25.03
N THR A 134 -27.68 -5.70 25.02
CA THR A 134 -28.96 -5.48 24.35
C THR A 134 -30.08 -5.59 25.39
N PHE A 135 -31.27 -5.11 25.08
CA PHE A 135 -32.43 -5.27 25.95
C PHE A 135 -33.48 -6.09 25.23
N GLY A 136 -34.00 -7.12 25.91
CA GLY A 136 -34.98 -8.03 25.32
C GLY A 136 -35.68 -8.84 26.39
N TYR A 137 -36.98 -9.09 26.20
CA TYR A 137 -37.80 -9.91 27.11
C TYR A 137 -37.71 -9.48 28.59
N GLY A 138 -37.59 -8.17 28.84
CA GLY A 138 -37.53 -7.60 30.19
C GLY A 138 -36.17 -7.64 30.88
N PHE A 139 -35.14 -8.22 30.26
CA PHE A 139 -33.79 -8.33 30.83
C PHE A 139 -32.73 -7.72 29.91
N LYS A 140 -31.60 -7.31 30.50
CA LYS A 140 -30.38 -7.05 29.73
C LYS A 140 -29.85 -8.38 29.19
N GLN A 141 -29.40 -8.37 27.95
CA GLN A 141 -28.97 -9.57 27.23
C GLN A 141 -27.65 -9.34 26.51
N MET A 142 -26.79 -10.36 26.49
CA MET A 142 -25.64 -10.40 25.60
C MET A 142 -25.79 -11.59 24.65
N LYS A 143 -25.65 -11.35 23.35
CA LYS A 143 -25.70 -12.41 22.33
C LYS A 143 -24.28 -12.83 21.98
N ALA A 144 -23.98 -14.10 22.20
CA ALA A 144 -22.67 -14.72 22.05
C ALA A 144 -21.53 -13.89 22.69
N PRO A 145 -21.65 -13.47 23.96
CA PRO A 145 -20.55 -12.77 24.62
C PRO A 145 -19.34 -13.68 24.74
N PHE A 146 -18.16 -13.08 24.85
CA PHE A 146 -17.03 -13.82 25.36
C PHE A 146 -17.27 -14.16 26.84
N TYR A 147 -16.96 -15.37 27.26
CA TYR A 147 -17.08 -15.78 28.66
C TYR A 147 -15.78 -16.41 29.18
N GLU A 148 -15.52 -16.18 30.46
CA GLU A 148 -14.47 -16.86 31.21
C GLU A 148 -15.02 -17.26 32.58
N VAL A 149 -14.85 -18.54 32.95
CA VAL A 149 -15.22 -19.05 34.28
C VAL A 149 -14.11 -18.68 35.24
N LEU A 150 -14.46 -17.90 36.26
CA LEU A 150 -13.55 -17.47 37.32
C LEU A 150 -13.45 -18.60 38.35
N GLY A 151 -12.23 -19.04 38.64
CA GLY A 151 -11.97 -20.09 39.63
C GLY A 151 -12.51 -19.72 41.02
N SER A 152 -12.77 -20.74 41.85
CA SER A 152 -13.17 -20.56 43.25
C SER A 152 -12.11 -19.80 44.05
N GLU A 153 -12.57 -18.96 44.98
CA GLU A 153 -11.72 -18.17 45.89
C GLU A 153 -10.75 -19.10 46.64
N GLY A 154 -9.47 -19.06 46.26
CA GLY A 154 -8.43 -19.96 46.78
C GLY A 154 -7.32 -20.32 45.78
N SER A 155 -7.55 -20.17 44.48
CA SER A 155 -6.45 -20.23 43.49
C SER A 155 -5.85 -18.83 43.30
N ALA A 156 -4.56 -18.67 43.58
CA ALA A 156 -3.84 -17.38 43.51
C ALA A 156 -3.70 -16.78 42.09
N ALA A 157 -4.41 -17.32 41.10
CA ALA A 157 -4.47 -16.77 39.76
C ALA A 157 -5.64 -15.77 39.69
N GLY A 158 -5.36 -14.50 40.03
CA GLY A 158 -6.28 -13.41 39.68
C GLY A 158 -6.61 -13.48 38.19
N TYR A 159 -7.87 -13.26 37.81
CA TYR A 159 -8.29 -13.30 36.42
C TYR A 159 -7.48 -12.28 35.61
N ALA A 160 -7.08 -12.67 34.39
CA ALA A 160 -6.32 -11.78 33.52
C ALA A 160 -7.18 -10.55 33.21
N ARG A 161 -6.76 -9.39 33.70
CA ARG A 161 -7.51 -8.14 33.53
C ARG A 161 -7.60 -7.71 32.07
N VAL A 162 -6.66 -8.16 31.23
CA VAL A 162 -6.69 -7.97 29.79
C VAL A 162 -6.41 -9.32 29.16
N LEU A 163 -7.38 -9.86 28.44
CA LEU A 163 -7.32 -11.20 27.89
C LEU A 163 -6.99 -11.16 26.40
N PRO A 164 -5.90 -11.78 25.94
CA PRO A 164 -5.57 -11.83 24.53
C PRO A 164 -6.55 -12.76 23.78
N VAL A 165 -6.89 -12.38 22.56
CA VAL A 165 -7.57 -13.27 21.61
C VAL A 165 -6.66 -13.48 20.40
N HIS A 166 -6.05 -14.65 20.36
CA HIS A 166 -5.22 -15.10 19.25
C HIS A 166 -6.07 -15.61 18.08
N PRO A 167 -5.63 -15.42 16.82
CA PRO A 167 -6.17 -16.17 15.70
C PRO A 167 -5.99 -17.68 15.93
N VAL A 168 -7.01 -18.48 15.66
CA VAL A 168 -6.98 -19.94 15.82
C VAL A 168 -7.57 -20.65 14.61
N GLY A 169 -7.09 -21.87 14.36
CA GLY A 169 -7.56 -22.74 13.28
C GLY A 169 -8.17 -24.03 13.81
N GLU A 170 -8.63 -24.87 12.87
CA GLU A 170 -9.20 -26.17 13.21
C GLU A 170 -8.20 -27.04 13.98
N GLY A 171 -8.61 -27.51 15.17
CA GLY A 171 -7.81 -28.34 16.06
C GLY A 171 -7.18 -27.62 17.26
N VAL A 172 -7.21 -26.28 17.34
CA VAL A 172 -6.76 -25.51 18.51
C VAL A 172 -7.82 -24.50 18.94
N SER A 173 -8.30 -24.61 20.18
CA SER A 173 -9.20 -23.61 20.77
C SER A 173 -8.42 -22.43 21.37
N VAL A 174 -9.05 -21.25 21.50
CA VAL A 174 -8.45 -20.05 22.12
C VAL A 174 -7.86 -20.31 23.52
N PRO A 175 -8.53 -21.00 24.46
CA PRO A 175 -7.95 -21.31 25.77
C PRO A 175 -6.69 -22.18 25.69
N TRP A 176 -6.68 -23.17 24.78
CA TRP A 176 -5.50 -24.00 24.53
C TRP A 176 -4.36 -23.20 23.91
N MET A 177 -4.64 -22.29 22.98
CA MET A 177 -3.62 -21.38 22.43
C MET A 177 -2.97 -20.55 23.53
N ARG A 178 -3.76 -19.94 24.43
CA ARG A 178 -3.23 -19.21 25.59
C ARG A 178 -2.36 -20.09 26.48
N ARG A 179 -2.79 -21.33 26.76
CA ARG A 179 -2.02 -22.26 27.59
C ARG A 179 -0.68 -22.65 26.96
N ILE A 180 -0.67 -22.88 25.66
CA ILE A 180 0.55 -23.16 24.89
C ILE A 180 1.48 -21.93 24.92
N MET A 181 0.93 -20.73 24.71
CA MET A 181 1.67 -19.47 24.76
C MET A 181 2.29 -19.22 26.14
N ALA A 182 1.54 -19.44 27.22
CA ALA A 182 2.03 -19.29 28.59
C ALA A 182 3.19 -20.25 28.89
N ALA A 183 3.09 -21.50 28.42
CA ALA A 183 4.19 -22.46 28.53
C ALA A 183 5.42 -22.01 27.72
N ALA A 184 5.23 -21.55 26.49
CA ALA A 184 6.31 -21.04 25.64
C ALA A 184 7.03 -19.85 26.28
N LEU A 185 6.29 -18.87 26.82
CA LEU A 185 6.87 -17.71 27.49
C LEU A 185 7.59 -18.06 28.80
N SER A 186 7.08 -19.05 29.53
CA SER A 186 7.74 -19.55 30.75
C SER A 186 9.05 -20.27 30.43
N ASP A 187 9.07 -21.07 29.36
CA ASP A 187 10.19 -21.95 29.04
C ASP A 187 11.27 -21.18 28.24
N VAL A 188 10.87 -20.28 27.34
CA VAL A 188 11.73 -19.64 26.34
C VAL A 188 11.68 -18.11 26.38
N GLY A 189 10.64 -17.49 26.93
CA GLY A 189 10.37 -16.04 26.77
C GLY A 189 11.38 -15.07 27.40
N ASP A 190 12.39 -15.55 28.14
CA ASP A 190 13.51 -14.74 28.62
C ASP A 190 14.69 -14.75 27.63
N VAL A 191 14.50 -14.01 26.54
CA VAL A 191 15.43 -13.95 25.41
C VAL A 191 16.40 -12.78 25.51
N CYS A 192 17.51 -12.87 24.80
CA CYS A 192 18.40 -11.74 24.54
C CYS A 192 17.73 -10.76 23.56
N ASP A 193 18.00 -9.48 23.74
CA ASP A 193 17.57 -8.46 22.78
C ASP A 193 18.61 -8.40 21.65
N TRP A 194 18.16 -8.61 20.41
CA TRP A 194 19.02 -8.53 19.23
C TRP A 194 19.10 -7.10 18.68
N LEU A 195 18.20 -6.21 19.09
CA LEU A 195 18.23 -4.82 18.67
C LEU A 195 19.31 -4.06 19.46
N PRO A 196 20.17 -3.25 18.80
CA PRO A 196 21.15 -2.43 19.49
C PRO A 196 20.52 -1.53 20.56
N ALA A 197 21.12 -1.50 21.75
CA ALA A 197 20.59 -0.75 22.89
C ALA A 197 20.41 0.76 22.60
N GLY A 198 21.21 1.33 21.69
CA GLY A 198 21.08 2.71 21.24
C GLY A 198 19.77 2.97 20.50
N LEU A 199 19.31 2.04 19.66
CA LEU A 199 18.01 2.14 18.97
C LEU A 199 16.86 1.99 19.96
N CYS A 200 16.98 1.05 20.90
CA CYS A 200 15.99 0.88 21.97
C CYS A 200 15.81 2.17 22.79
N ALA A 201 16.92 2.80 23.17
CA ALA A 201 16.90 4.03 23.97
C ALA A 201 16.35 5.24 23.18
N ARG A 202 16.75 5.39 21.92
CA ARG A 202 16.31 6.49 21.04
C ARG A 202 14.79 6.53 20.87
N HIS A 203 14.19 5.36 20.68
CA HIS A 203 12.75 5.21 20.41
C HIS A 203 11.92 4.84 21.64
N GLY A 204 12.53 4.77 22.82
CA GLY A 204 11.83 4.40 24.06
C GLY A 204 11.24 2.98 24.04
N LEU A 205 11.86 2.08 23.28
CA LEU A 205 11.36 0.73 23.05
C LEU A 205 11.64 -0.17 24.25
N MET A 206 10.64 -0.97 24.65
CA MET A 206 10.84 -2.01 25.66
C MET A 206 11.69 -3.16 25.11
N THR A 207 12.36 -3.92 25.98
CA THR A 207 13.16 -5.07 25.54
C THR A 207 12.32 -6.16 24.88
N LEU A 208 12.92 -6.94 23.97
CA LEU A 208 12.22 -8.03 23.27
C LEU A 208 11.51 -9.00 24.23
N ALA A 209 12.22 -9.45 25.27
CA ALA A 209 11.65 -10.36 26.27
C ALA A 209 10.45 -9.76 27.02
N ARG A 210 10.40 -8.43 27.20
CA ARG A 210 9.25 -7.75 27.78
C ARG A 210 8.11 -7.62 26.77
N ALA A 211 8.42 -7.27 25.52
CA ALA A 211 7.44 -7.16 24.45
C ALA A 211 6.69 -8.48 24.22
N LEU A 212 7.41 -9.61 24.15
CA LEU A 212 6.78 -10.93 23.99
C LEU A 212 5.84 -11.30 25.14
N ARG A 213 6.14 -10.85 26.38
CA ARG A 213 5.25 -11.09 27.52
C ARG A 213 4.05 -10.16 27.51
N GLU A 214 4.25 -8.87 27.31
CA GLU A 214 3.17 -7.87 27.37
C GLU A 214 2.23 -7.96 26.16
N VAL A 215 2.70 -8.40 24.99
CA VAL A 215 1.81 -8.61 23.82
C VAL A 215 0.88 -9.82 24.02
N HIS A 216 1.30 -10.83 24.78
CA HIS A 216 0.46 -12.01 25.01
C HIS A 216 -0.31 -11.93 26.32
N PHE A 217 0.30 -11.45 27.39
CA PHE A 217 -0.31 -11.33 28.71
C PHE A 217 -0.07 -9.93 29.27
N PRO A 218 -0.72 -8.91 28.68
CA PRO A 218 -0.52 -7.53 29.07
C PRO A 218 -0.95 -7.25 30.49
N SER A 219 -0.14 -6.45 31.18
CA SER A 219 -0.52 -5.84 32.46
C SER A 219 -1.62 -4.80 32.29
N THR A 220 -1.61 -4.06 31.18
CA THR A 220 -2.59 -3.03 30.80
C THR A 220 -2.75 -2.97 29.28
N PRO A 221 -3.88 -2.44 28.75
CA PRO A 221 -4.05 -2.27 27.31
C PRO A 221 -2.94 -1.39 26.68
N ALA A 222 -2.48 -0.37 27.41
CA ALA A 222 -1.38 0.48 26.97
C ALA A 222 -0.04 -0.28 26.86
N ALA A 223 0.25 -1.19 27.79
CA ALA A 223 1.45 -2.03 27.72
C ALA A 223 1.39 -3.00 26.53
N ALA A 224 0.21 -3.54 26.21
CA ALA A 224 -0.01 -4.36 25.03
C ALA A 224 0.33 -3.60 23.75
N GLU A 225 -0.09 -2.35 23.65
CA GLU A 225 0.16 -1.50 22.48
C GLU A 225 1.64 -1.14 22.35
N LEU A 226 2.32 -0.77 23.44
CA LEU A 226 3.76 -0.53 23.41
C LEU A 226 4.54 -1.79 23.01
N ALA A 227 4.08 -2.98 23.41
CA ALA A 227 4.68 -4.24 23.04
C ALA A 227 4.48 -4.58 21.56
N ARG A 228 3.26 -4.36 21.04
CA ARG A 228 2.95 -4.49 19.62
C ARG A 228 3.83 -3.54 18.79
N ARG A 229 3.92 -2.27 19.17
CA ARG A 229 4.75 -1.26 18.50
C ARG A 229 6.23 -1.64 18.47
N ARG A 230 6.76 -2.22 19.56
CA ARG A 230 8.13 -2.78 19.57
C ARG A 230 8.29 -3.86 18.51
N LEU A 231 7.38 -4.83 18.46
CA LEU A 231 7.47 -5.95 17.51
C LEU A 231 7.20 -5.52 16.05
N ALA A 232 6.35 -4.50 15.85
CA ALA A 232 6.12 -3.87 14.56
C ALA A 232 7.37 -3.14 14.06
N TYR A 233 8.03 -2.35 14.93
CA TYR A 233 9.31 -1.72 14.60
C TYR A 233 10.38 -2.76 14.25
N ASP A 234 10.47 -3.85 15.02
CA ASP A 234 11.37 -4.97 14.74
C ASP A 234 11.12 -5.56 13.34
N GLU A 235 9.86 -5.78 12.96
CA GLU A 235 9.46 -6.31 11.64
C GLU A 235 9.82 -5.33 10.51
N LEU A 236 9.49 -4.05 10.68
CA LEU A 236 9.76 -2.99 9.71
C LEU A 236 11.27 -2.78 9.51
N LEU A 237 12.05 -2.70 10.59
CA LEU A 237 13.51 -2.51 10.51
C LEU A 237 14.16 -3.69 9.77
N CYS A 238 13.76 -4.91 10.09
CA CYS A 238 14.28 -6.09 9.41
C CYS A 238 13.93 -6.10 7.90
N LEU A 239 12.71 -5.68 7.53
CA LEU A 239 12.31 -5.54 6.13
C LEU A 239 13.16 -4.49 5.41
N GLN A 240 13.32 -3.31 5.99
CA GLN A 240 14.10 -2.21 5.40
C GLN A 240 15.57 -2.63 5.18
N LEU A 241 16.18 -3.29 6.16
CA LEU A 241 17.55 -3.81 6.03
C LEU A 241 17.65 -4.92 4.96
N ALA A 242 16.68 -5.83 4.88
CA ALA A 242 16.67 -6.86 3.85
C ALA A 242 16.63 -6.25 2.43
N LEU A 243 15.79 -5.23 2.22
CA LEU A 243 15.68 -4.53 0.94
C LEU A 243 16.97 -3.77 0.59
N LEU A 244 17.60 -3.09 1.54
CA LEU A 244 18.88 -2.41 1.33
C LEU A 244 20.03 -3.39 1.05
N CYS A 245 20.13 -4.49 1.80
CA CYS A 245 21.14 -5.52 1.55
C CYS A 245 20.96 -6.16 0.17
N ARG A 246 19.71 -6.41 -0.25
CA ARG A 246 19.40 -6.93 -1.59
C ARG A 246 19.92 -5.98 -2.67
N ARG A 247 19.66 -4.68 -2.54
CA ARG A 247 20.18 -3.67 -3.46
C ARG A 247 21.71 -3.71 -3.52
N ASP A 248 22.39 -3.78 -2.39
CA ASP A 248 23.85 -3.77 -2.35
C ASP A 248 24.45 -5.02 -2.99
N VAL A 249 23.79 -6.17 -2.88
CA VAL A 249 24.15 -7.40 -3.61
C VAL A 249 23.90 -7.25 -5.11
N GLU A 250 22.74 -6.70 -5.51
CA GLU A 250 22.42 -6.46 -6.93
C GLU A 250 23.38 -5.46 -7.59
N LEU A 251 23.93 -4.51 -6.83
CA LEU A 251 24.89 -3.50 -7.28
C LEU A 251 26.35 -3.89 -6.98
N ALA A 252 26.62 -5.09 -6.48
CA ALA A 252 27.97 -5.51 -6.14
C ALA A 252 28.85 -5.55 -7.41
N GLY A 253 29.95 -4.79 -7.40
CA GLY A 253 30.85 -4.68 -8.55
C GLY A 253 30.41 -3.68 -9.62
N VAL A 254 29.31 -2.97 -9.40
CA VAL A 254 28.87 -1.86 -10.25
C VAL A 254 29.47 -0.55 -9.74
N GLU A 255 30.19 0.17 -10.60
CA GLU A 255 30.69 1.50 -10.26
C GLU A 255 29.59 2.56 -10.47
N PRO A 256 29.22 3.33 -9.44
CA PRO A 256 28.24 4.40 -9.58
C PRO A 256 28.85 5.61 -10.31
N THR A 257 28.03 6.29 -11.11
CA THR A 257 28.42 7.57 -11.74
C THR A 257 28.22 8.70 -10.75
N CYS A 258 29.28 9.43 -10.38
CA CYS A 258 29.15 10.67 -9.61
C CYS A 258 28.94 11.84 -10.58
N HIS A 259 27.70 12.32 -10.70
CA HIS A 259 27.36 13.36 -11.68
C HIS A 259 27.85 14.75 -11.31
N VAL A 260 28.14 15.55 -12.33
CA VAL A 260 28.44 16.98 -12.20
C VAL A 260 27.13 17.75 -12.07
N THR A 261 26.92 18.39 -10.91
CA THR A 261 25.65 19.05 -10.57
C THR A 261 25.74 20.58 -10.52
N SER A 262 26.82 21.13 -11.05
CA SER A 262 27.07 22.57 -11.16
C SER A 262 27.81 22.89 -12.46
N GLY A 263 27.24 22.48 -13.60
CA GLY A 263 27.85 22.66 -14.91
C GLY A 263 27.06 23.61 -15.83
N PRO A 264 27.63 23.92 -17.01
CA PRO A 264 27.09 24.90 -17.94
C PRO A 264 25.74 24.49 -18.54
N HIS A 265 25.47 23.20 -18.74
CA HIS A 265 24.19 22.73 -19.27
C HIS A 265 23.07 22.93 -18.25
N LEU A 266 23.32 22.64 -16.97
CA LEU A 266 22.36 22.88 -15.90
C LEU A 266 22.06 24.37 -15.73
N GLU A 267 23.07 25.23 -15.71
CA GLU A 267 22.88 26.68 -15.64
C GLU A 267 22.05 27.20 -16.82
N ALA A 268 22.38 26.76 -18.04
CA ALA A 268 21.64 27.15 -19.24
C ALA A 268 20.20 26.63 -19.25
N LEU A 269 19.97 25.40 -18.76
CA LEU A 269 18.63 24.83 -18.64
C LEU A 269 17.77 25.63 -17.67
N LEU A 270 18.29 25.95 -16.48
CA LEU A 270 17.57 26.75 -15.48
C LEU A 270 17.24 28.15 -16.00
N ALA A 271 18.11 28.76 -16.81
CA ALA A 271 17.86 30.04 -17.46
C ALA A 271 16.85 29.95 -18.61
N ALA A 272 16.76 28.81 -19.29
CA ALA A 272 15.84 28.59 -20.41
C ALA A 272 14.40 28.23 -19.98
N LEU A 273 14.19 27.85 -18.71
CA LEU A 273 12.86 27.53 -18.21
C LEU A 273 11.93 28.76 -18.30
N PRO A 274 10.71 28.63 -18.86
CA PRO A 274 9.77 29.74 -18.99
C PRO A 274 9.07 30.13 -17.68
N PHE A 275 9.52 29.57 -16.55
CA PHE A 275 8.97 29.78 -15.21
C PHE A 275 10.06 29.55 -14.17
N THR A 276 9.85 30.07 -12.97
CA THR A 276 10.68 29.78 -11.80
C THR A 276 10.17 28.53 -11.08
N LEU A 277 11.07 27.65 -10.66
CA LEU A 277 10.71 26.50 -9.82
C LEU A 277 10.11 26.98 -8.48
N THR A 278 9.05 26.30 -8.04
CA THR A 278 8.51 26.47 -6.69
C THR A 278 9.51 25.99 -5.65
N GLU A 279 9.30 26.33 -4.37
CA GLU A 279 10.15 25.85 -3.26
C GLU A 279 10.18 24.31 -3.19
N GLU A 280 9.02 23.65 -3.32
CA GLU A 280 8.91 22.19 -3.32
C GLU A 280 9.61 21.55 -4.54
N GLN A 281 9.49 22.17 -5.73
CA GLN A 281 10.20 21.70 -6.93
C GLN A 281 11.71 21.87 -6.81
N ARG A 282 12.17 23.00 -6.25
CA ARG A 282 13.59 23.26 -6.01
C ARG A 282 14.17 22.27 -5.01
N LEU A 283 13.47 22.04 -3.90
CA LEU A 283 13.87 21.05 -2.91
C LEU A 283 13.98 19.64 -3.52
N ALA A 284 13.00 19.23 -4.34
CA ALA A 284 13.04 17.94 -5.03
C ALA A 284 14.20 17.86 -6.04
N ALA A 285 14.49 18.95 -6.76
CA ALA A 285 15.63 19.03 -7.67
C ALA A 285 16.97 18.96 -6.92
N ASP A 286 17.14 19.72 -5.85
CA ASP A 286 18.34 19.73 -5.02
C ASP A 286 18.60 18.36 -4.39
N GLN A 287 17.55 17.68 -3.90
CA GLN A 287 17.64 16.29 -3.40
C GLN A 287 18.04 15.30 -4.48
N THR A 288 17.53 15.46 -5.71
CA THR A 288 17.88 14.61 -6.86
C THR A 288 19.34 14.83 -7.26
N LEU A 289 19.77 16.09 -7.38
CA LEU A 289 21.16 16.43 -7.69
C LEU A 289 22.12 15.92 -6.60
N ALA A 290 21.78 16.10 -5.32
CA ALA A 290 22.60 15.63 -4.21
C ALA A 290 22.78 14.10 -4.23
N ASP A 291 21.74 13.35 -4.60
CA ASP A 291 21.84 11.90 -4.77
C ASP A 291 22.67 11.51 -6.00
N MET A 292 22.48 12.18 -7.14
CA MET A 292 23.26 11.92 -8.38
C MET A 292 24.75 12.26 -8.21
N ALA A 293 25.09 13.21 -7.35
CA ALA A 293 26.48 13.56 -7.04
C ALA A 293 27.14 12.61 -6.02
N ALA A 294 26.35 11.76 -5.34
CA ALA A 294 26.85 10.88 -4.30
C ALA A 294 27.54 9.63 -4.90
N PRO A 295 28.49 9.00 -4.18
CA PRO A 295 29.18 7.79 -4.62
C PRO A 295 28.30 6.53 -4.45
N ARG A 296 27.05 6.58 -4.91
CA ARG A 296 26.09 5.47 -4.88
C ARG A 296 25.05 5.64 -5.99
N VAL A 297 24.50 4.54 -6.49
CA VAL A 297 23.41 4.60 -7.47
C VAL A 297 22.17 5.20 -6.81
N MET A 298 21.64 6.27 -7.38
CA MET A 298 20.38 6.87 -6.95
C MET A 298 19.22 5.94 -7.30
N ASN A 299 18.32 5.73 -6.36
CA ASN A 299 16.99 5.18 -6.60
C ASN A 299 15.97 6.11 -5.93
N ARG A 300 15.28 6.93 -6.73
CA ARG A 300 14.41 8.00 -6.22
C ARG A 300 13.03 7.94 -6.89
N LEU A 301 11.99 8.08 -6.07
CA LEU A 301 10.62 8.25 -6.52
C LEU A 301 10.15 9.68 -6.24
N LEU A 302 9.87 10.39 -7.32
CA LEU A 302 9.28 11.73 -7.31
C LEU A 302 7.76 11.61 -7.32
N LEU A 303 7.18 11.83 -6.15
CA LEU A 303 5.75 11.87 -5.91
C LEU A 303 5.23 13.28 -6.16
N GLY A 304 4.15 13.38 -6.94
CA GLY A 304 3.42 14.63 -7.04
C GLY A 304 2.16 14.45 -7.85
N ASP A 305 1.14 15.26 -7.58
CA ASP A 305 -0.09 15.19 -8.36
C ASP A 305 0.15 15.56 -9.85
N VAL A 306 -0.83 15.28 -10.69
CA VAL A 306 -0.85 15.73 -12.08
C VAL A 306 -0.69 17.26 -12.13
N GLY A 307 0.26 17.74 -12.92
CA GLY A 307 0.47 19.19 -13.13
C GLY A 307 1.26 19.89 -12.02
N THR A 308 1.83 19.18 -11.04
CA THR A 308 2.73 19.78 -10.03
C THR A 308 4.14 20.09 -10.55
N GLY A 309 4.45 19.71 -11.80
CA GLY A 309 5.71 20.04 -12.47
C GLY A 309 6.85 19.04 -12.27
N LYS A 310 6.53 17.75 -12.06
CA LYS A 310 7.53 16.66 -12.01
C LYS A 310 8.51 16.67 -13.18
N THR A 311 8.02 16.94 -14.38
CA THR A 311 8.82 17.08 -15.61
C THR A 311 9.92 18.15 -15.50
N ALA A 312 9.68 19.24 -14.77
CA ALA A 312 10.69 20.28 -14.56
C ALA A 312 11.85 19.77 -13.68
N VAL A 313 11.53 19.02 -12.62
CA VAL A 313 12.54 18.39 -11.76
C VAL A 313 13.34 17.34 -12.54
N ALA A 314 12.69 16.51 -13.36
CA ALA A 314 13.38 15.55 -14.22
C ALA A 314 14.33 16.25 -15.22
N SER A 315 13.94 17.40 -15.77
CA SER A 315 14.81 18.15 -16.69
C SER A 315 16.12 18.63 -16.06
N VAL A 316 16.10 18.96 -14.77
CA VAL A 316 17.30 19.32 -14.00
C VAL A 316 18.26 18.12 -13.90
N ALA A 317 17.75 16.92 -13.63
CA ALA A 317 18.55 15.69 -13.63
C ALA A 317 19.15 15.38 -15.01
N LEU A 318 18.38 15.59 -16.08
CA LEU A 318 18.87 15.40 -17.46
C LEU A 318 20.02 16.35 -17.82
N ALA A 319 19.97 17.61 -17.37
CA ALA A 319 21.07 18.55 -17.59
C ALA A 319 22.33 18.17 -16.80
N ALA A 320 22.19 17.71 -15.55
CA ALA A 320 23.33 17.21 -14.78
C ALA A 320 23.99 16.00 -15.46
N CYS A 321 23.20 15.08 -16.04
CA CYS A 321 23.73 13.99 -16.85
C CYS A 321 24.54 14.50 -18.06
N ALA A 322 24.09 15.58 -18.70
CA ALA A 322 24.81 16.21 -19.81
C ALA A 322 26.12 16.86 -19.35
N ASP A 323 26.12 17.54 -18.21
CA ASP A 323 27.32 18.13 -17.59
C ASP A 323 28.37 17.08 -17.22
N THR A 324 27.94 15.86 -16.84
CA THR A 324 28.82 14.71 -16.61
C THR A 324 29.40 14.14 -17.91
N GLY A 325 28.80 14.43 -19.07
CA GLY A 325 29.20 13.86 -20.37
C GLY A 325 28.70 12.43 -20.60
N THR A 326 27.66 12.02 -19.87
CA THR A 326 27.07 10.68 -19.95
C THR A 326 25.67 10.74 -20.59
N GLN A 327 25.00 9.59 -20.72
CA GLN A 327 23.71 9.48 -21.40
C GLN A 327 22.57 9.18 -20.43
N ALA A 328 21.37 9.64 -20.81
CA ALA A 328 20.12 9.43 -20.10
C ALA A 328 19.03 8.84 -21.00
N ALA A 329 18.18 8.01 -20.42
CA ALA A 329 16.98 7.47 -21.06
C ALA A 329 15.72 7.96 -20.33
N VAL A 330 14.75 8.51 -21.06
CA VAL A 330 13.45 8.92 -20.54
C VAL A 330 12.37 8.01 -21.10
N MET A 331 11.88 7.10 -20.28
CA MET A 331 10.90 6.09 -20.65
C MET A 331 9.49 6.54 -20.28
N ALA A 332 8.61 6.53 -21.28
CA ALA A 332 7.19 6.79 -21.12
C ALA A 332 6.36 5.56 -21.57
N PRO A 333 5.19 5.31 -20.95
CA PRO A 333 4.37 4.13 -21.21
C PRO A 333 3.77 4.08 -22.62
N THR A 334 3.58 5.24 -23.26
CA THR A 334 2.97 5.34 -24.61
C THR A 334 3.79 6.25 -25.53
N SER A 335 3.68 6.01 -26.84
CA SER A 335 4.32 6.83 -27.89
C SER A 335 3.87 8.28 -27.80
N VAL A 336 2.60 8.51 -27.47
CA VAL A 336 2.02 9.84 -27.30
C VAL A 336 2.67 10.58 -26.13
N LEU A 337 2.85 9.93 -24.98
CA LEU A 337 3.47 10.57 -23.83
C LEU A 337 4.98 10.82 -24.08
N ALA A 338 5.68 9.87 -24.69
CA ALA A 338 7.08 10.05 -25.09
C ALA A 338 7.25 11.28 -26.03
N ARG A 339 6.35 11.43 -27.01
CA ARG A 339 6.34 12.59 -27.90
C ARG A 339 6.04 13.89 -27.16
N GLN A 340 5.09 13.90 -26.21
CA GLN A 340 4.81 15.08 -25.39
C GLN A 340 6.02 15.50 -24.54
N TYR A 341 6.78 14.55 -24.01
CA TYR A 341 8.02 14.83 -23.31
C TYR A 341 9.05 15.49 -24.23
N ALA A 342 9.28 14.90 -25.40
CA ALA A 342 10.18 15.44 -26.41
C ALA A 342 9.76 16.85 -26.89
N GLU A 343 8.47 17.07 -27.18
CA GLU A 343 7.95 18.37 -27.62
C GLU A 343 8.08 19.46 -26.53
N LYS A 344 7.90 19.11 -25.26
CA LYS A 344 7.97 20.05 -24.13
C LYS A 344 9.40 20.34 -23.69
N LEU A 345 10.23 19.30 -23.58
CA LEU A 345 11.60 19.42 -23.07
C LEU A 345 12.62 19.70 -24.16
N GLY A 346 12.38 19.28 -25.40
CA GLY A 346 13.29 19.47 -26.54
C GLY A 346 13.78 20.92 -26.67
N PRO A 347 12.90 21.93 -26.76
CA PRO A 347 13.32 23.33 -26.87
C PRO A 347 14.16 23.83 -25.69
N VAL A 348 13.90 23.32 -24.48
CA VAL A 348 14.66 23.68 -23.27
C VAL A 348 16.04 23.00 -23.29
N LEU A 349 16.10 21.74 -23.72
CA LEU A 349 17.35 20.98 -23.90
C LEU A 349 18.21 21.59 -25.01
N ASP A 350 17.61 22.02 -26.13
CA ASP A 350 18.30 22.70 -27.22
C ASP A 350 18.95 24.01 -26.75
N ALA A 351 18.21 24.81 -25.98
CA ALA A 351 18.73 26.05 -25.37
C ALA A 351 19.86 25.77 -24.37
N ALA A 352 19.79 24.63 -23.67
CA ALA A 352 20.84 24.13 -22.78
C ALA A 352 21.99 23.42 -23.53
N ARG A 353 21.94 23.31 -24.86
CA ARG A 353 22.91 22.59 -25.70
C ARG A 353 23.05 21.10 -25.37
N VAL A 354 21.95 20.47 -24.98
CA VAL A 354 21.88 19.02 -24.70
C VAL A 354 21.26 18.32 -25.90
N SER A 355 21.97 17.36 -26.51
CA SER A 355 21.45 16.63 -27.66
C SER A 355 20.40 15.60 -27.24
N TRP A 356 19.31 15.50 -28.00
CA TRP A 356 18.23 14.58 -27.69
C TRP A 356 17.62 13.91 -28.93
N ALA A 357 16.99 12.76 -28.74
CA ALA A 357 16.27 12.02 -29.79
C ALA A 357 14.99 11.37 -29.24
N LEU A 358 14.04 11.03 -30.13
CA LEU A 358 12.82 10.31 -29.79
C LEU A 358 12.76 8.96 -30.53
N VAL A 359 12.67 7.86 -29.78
CA VAL A 359 12.56 6.50 -30.32
C VAL A 359 11.27 5.86 -29.84
N THR A 360 10.41 5.49 -30.79
CA THR A 360 9.13 4.81 -30.55
C THR A 360 8.99 3.60 -31.45
N GLY A 361 7.99 2.75 -31.21
CA GLY A 361 7.69 1.63 -32.10
C GLY A 361 7.31 2.03 -33.53
N SER A 362 6.90 3.29 -33.74
CA SER A 362 6.55 3.86 -35.03
C SER A 362 7.67 4.66 -35.70
N THR A 363 8.85 4.74 -35.10
CA THR A 363 9.99 5.48 -35.70
C THR A 363 10.44 4.76 -36.98
N PRO A 364 10.53 5.47 -38.13
CA PRO A 364 11.03 4.93 -39.39
C PRO A 364 12.39 4.22 -39.23
N SER A 365 12.61 3.15 -40.00
CA SER A 365 13.79 2.28 -39.80
C SER A 365 15.12 2.98 -40.12
N ASP A 366 15.12 3.90 -41.08
CA ASP A 366 16.26 4.73 -41.44
C ASP A 366 16.60 5.76 -40.35
N GLU A 367 15.59 6.49 -39.86
CA GLU A 367 15.73 7.42 -38.73
C GLU A 367 16.21 6.68 -37.48
N ARG A 368 15.63 5.51 -37.20
CA ARG A 368 16.01 4.67 -36.07
C ARG A 368 17.47 4.24 -36.13
N ALA A 369 17.95 3.78 -37.29
CA ALA A 369 19.34 3.36 -37.46
C ALA A 369 20.33 4.52 -37.24
N LEU A 370 19.97 5.74 -37.64
CA LEU A 370 20.76 6.94 -37.37
C LEU A 370 20.83 7.26 -35.88
N ILE A 371 19.69 7.20 -35.18
CA ILE A 371 19.63 7.42 -33.74
C ILE A 371 20.45 6.35 -33.01
N GLU A 372 20.26 5.07 -33.33
CA GLU A 372 21.01 3.95 -32.74
C GLU A 372 22.52 4.15 -32.91
N SER A 373 22.98 4.54 -34.11
CA SER A 373 24.40 4.82 -34.35
C SER A 373 24.92 6.03 -33.56
N SER A 374 24.12 7.09 -33.43
CA SER A 374 24.49 8.29 -32.66
C SER A 374 24.58 7.98 -31.17
N VAL A 375 23.62 7.22 -30.63
CA VAL A 375 23.55 6.82 -29.22
C VAL A 375 24.72 5.90 -28.86
N ALA A 376 25.05 4.92 -29.71
CA ALA A 376 26.17 4.00 -29.49
C ALA A 376 27.54 4.71 -29.51
N ARG A 377 27.65 5.85 -30.20
CA ARG A 377 28.87 6.68 -30.23
C ARG A 377 28.89 7.78 -29.16
N GLY A 378 27.85 7.89 -28.33
CA GLY A 378 27.73 8.95 -27.33
C GLY A 378 27.38 10.34 -27.90
N GLY A 379 26.95 10.44 -29.16
CA GLY A 379 26.57 11.71 -29.79
C GLY A 379 25.20 12.26 -29.34
N THR A 380 24.34 11.39 -28.80
CA THR A 380 23.04 11.76 -28.24
C THR A 380 23.04 11.60 -26.73
N THR A 381 22.81 12.69 -25.99
CA THR A 381 22.80 12.68 -24.53
C THR A 381 21.48 12.13 -23.97
N VAL A 382 20.33 12.59 -24.46
CA VAL A 382 19.01 12.21 -23.92
C VAL A 382 18.20 11.45 -24.97
N VAL A 383 17.69 10.27 -24.63
CA VAL A 383 16.79 9.53 -25.52
C VAL A 383 15.41 9.38 -24.88
N PHE A 384 14.40 10.02 -25.47
CA PHE A 384 13.00 9.83 -25.13
C PHE A 384 12.46 8.60 -25.84
N GLY A 385 11.63 7.81 -25.18
CA GLY A 385 11.00 6.69 -25.87
C GLY A 385 10.07 5.84 -25.04
N THR A 386 9.58 4.78 -25.66
CA THR A 386 8.73 3.77 -25.02
C THR A 386 9.54 2.53 -24.66
N THR A 387 8.90 1.36 -24.57
CA THR A 387 9.58 0.06 -24.54
C THR A 387 10.54 -0.17 -25.72
N ALA A 388 10.46 0.65 -26.78
CA ALA A 388 11.45 0.69 -27.84
C ALA A 388 12.88 0.97 -27.32
N LEU A 389 13.04 1.70 -26.21
CA LEU A 389 14.34 1.92 -25.57
C LEU A 389 14.99 0.63 -25.06
N LEU A 390 14.19 -0.43 -24.84
CA LEU A 390 14.65 -1.73 -24.34
C LEU A 390 15.11 -2.67 -25.44
N SER A 391 14.92 -2.31 -26.71
CA SER A 391 15.32 -3.16 -27.84
C SER A 391 16.83 -3.39 -27.86
N GLU A 392 17.26 -4.56 -28.33
CA GLU A 392 18.68 -4.92 -28.41
C GLU A 392 19.48 -3.95 -29.28
N GLY A 393 18.91 -3.44 -30.38
CA GLY A 393 19.60 -2.53 -31.29
C GLY A 393 19.96 -1.14 -30.74
N LEU A 394 19.38 -0.72 -29.60
CA LEU A 394 19.67 0.58 -28.99
C LEU A 394 20.71 0.45 -27.87
N GLU A 395 21.99 0.48 -28.22
CA GLU A 395 23.10 0.39 -27.27
C GLU A 395 23.60 1.78 -26.86
N PHE A 396 23.65 2.05 -25.56
CA PHE A 396 24.20 3.29 -25.03
C PHE A 396 25.71 3.15 -24.82
N SER A 397 26.46 4.19 -25.17
CA SER A 397 27.89 4.26 -24.85
C SER A 397 28.11 4.34 -23.33
N GLN A 398 27.31 5.14 -22.61
CA GLN A 398 27.40 5.27 -21.16
C GLN A 398 26.07 5.74 -20.56
N LEU A 399 25.12 4.81 -20.37
CA LEU A 399 23.86 5.10 -19.70
C LEU A 399 24.06 5.25 -18.19
N SER A 400 23.76 6.44 -17.67
CA SER A 400 24.01 6.79 -16.26
C SER A 400 22.78 7.34 -15.54
N LEU A 401 21.69 7.65 -16.26
CA LEU A 401 20.43 8.10 -15.70
C LEU A 401 19.25 7.49 -16.49
N VAL A 402 18.27 6.98 -15.76
CA VAL A 402 17.01 6.47 -16.30
C VAL A 402 15.88 7.18 -15.58
N VAL A 403 15.05 7.88 -16.36
CA VAL A 403 13.82 8.51 -15.88
C VAL A 403 12.63 7.68 -16.34
N ILE A 404 11.80 7.21 -15.43
CA ILE A 404 10.59 6.43 -15.73
C ILE A 404 9.37 7.20 -15.27
N ASP A 405 8.43 7.50 -16.17
CA ASP A 405 7.15 8.12 -15.81
C ASP A 405 6.02 7.10 -15.75
N GLU A 406 5.17 7.18 -14.72
CA GLU A 406 4.11 6.20 -14.41
C GLU A 406 4.67 4.77 -14.24
N GLN A 407 5.69 4.63 -13.37
CA GLN A 407 6.41 3.37 -13.09
C GLN A 407 5.51 2.13 -12.96
N HIS A 408 4.33 2.27 -12.34
CA HIS A 408 3.44 1.15 -12.03
C HIS A 408 2.93 0.39 -13.28
N ARG A 409 3.05 0.97 -14.48
CA ARG A 409 2.69 0.31 -15.75
C ARG A 409 3.80 -0.57 -16.32
N PHE A 410 5.02 -0.50 -15.80
CA PHE A 410 6.15 -1.25 -16.32
C PHE A 410 6.35 -2.56 -15.56
N GLY A 411 6.43 -3.66 -16.31
CA GLY A 411 6.64 -5.00 -15.76
C GLY A 411 8.01 -5.19 -15.12
N VAL A 412 8.18 -6.27 -14.37
CA VAL A 412 9.46 -6.66 -13.76
C VAL A 412 10.55 -6.84 -14.85
N ASP A 413 10.21 -7.48 -15.97
CA ASP A 413 11.15 -7.75 -17.07
C ASP A 413 11.67 -6.49 -17.76
N GLN A 414 10.84 -5.44 -17.82
CA GLN A 414 11.22 -4.16 -18.43
C GLN A 414 12.26 -3.44 -17.57
N ARG A 415 12.12 -3.52 -16.24
CA ARG A 415 13.11 -2.99 -15.28
C ARG A 415 14.43 -3.75 -15.35
N ALA A 416 14.38 -5.08 -15.45
CA ALA A 416 15.58 -5.90 -15.65
C ALA A 416 16.29 -5.58 -16.98
N ALA A 417 15.55 -5.31 -18.05
CA ALA A 417 16.11 -4.90 -19.33
C ALA A 417 16.82 -3.54 -19.28
N LEU A 418 16.28 -2.55 -18.54
CA LEU A 418 16.94 -1.26 -18.32
C LEU A 418 18.25 -1.41 -17.55
N ARG A 419 18.24 -2.21 -16.48
CA ARG A 419 19.46 -2.51 -15.71
C ARG A 419 20.53 -3.18 -16.54
N ARG A 420 20.18 -4.05 -17.50
CA ARG A 420 21.16 -4.62 -18.44
C ARG A 420 21.82 -3.57 -19.34
N LYS A 421 21.13 -2.47 -19.66
CA LYS A 421 21.67 -1.37 -20.47
C LYS A 421 22.53 -0.39 -19.67
N GLY A 422 22.30 -0.29 -18.36
CA GLY A 422 23.08 0.54 -17.45
C GLY A 422 22.96 0.02 -16.02
N ALA A 423 23.86 -0.89 -15.64
CA ALA A 423 23.80 -1.55 -14.32
C ALA A 423 23.95 -0.56 -13.16
N GLY A 424 24.72 0.51 -13.36
CA GLY A 424 24.96 1.59 -12.40
C GLY A 424 24.23 2.89 -12.73
N ALA A 425 23.22 2.85 -13.60
CA ALA A 425 22.46 4.04 -13.94
C ALA A 425 21.53 4.44 -12.79
N ASP A 426 21.55 5.73 -12.46
CA ASP A 426 20.64 6.34 -11.52
C ASP A 426 19.19 6.20 -11.99
N LEU A 427 18.27 5.86 -11.08
CA LEU A 427 16.86 5.69 -11.37
C LEU A 427 16.04 6.82 -10.74
N LEU A 428 15.38 7.62 -11.58
CA LEU A 428 14.37 8.60 -11.18
C LEU A 428 12.99 8.13 -11.68
N ALA A 429 12.23 7.51 -10.81
CA ALA A 429 10.84 7.17 -11.08
C ALA A 429 9.93 8.36 -10.75
N MET A 430 8.91 8.59 -11.58
CA MET A 430 7.87 9.59 -11.37
C MET A 430 6.51 8.88 -11.38
N THR A 431 5.60 9.32 -10.51
CA THR A 431 4.22 8.85 -10.53
C THR A 431 3.27 10.00 -10.27
N ALA A 432 2.11 9.97 -10.94
CA ALA A 432 1.01 10.86 -10.64
C ALA A 432 0.03 10.28 -9.64
N THR A 433 -0.03 8.95 -9.46
CA THR A 433 -0.77 8.35 -8.36
C THR A 433 -0.03 8.63 -7.06
N PRO A 434 -0.65 9.35 -6.11
CA PRO A 434 -0.04 9.51 -4.81
C PRO A 434 -0.08 8.13 -4.15
N ILE A 435 1.09 7.53 -3.98
CA ILE A 435 1.23 6.37 -3.10
C ILE A 435 1.47 6.97 -1.72
N PRO A 436 0.75 6.55 -0.66
CA PRO A 436 1.04 7.01 0.69
C PRO A 436 2.52 6.76 0.97
N ARG A 437 3.20 7.76 1.52
CA ARG A 437 4.63 7.71 1.84
C ARG A 437 5.01 6.43 2.59
N THR A 438 4.17 6.02 3.52
CA THR A 438 4.36 4.79 4.31
C THR A 438 4.28 3.53 3.46
N LEU A 439 3.34 3.46 2.52
CA LEU A 439 3.25 2.36 1.58
C LEU A 439 4.48 2.31 0.67
N ALA A 440 4.94 3.48 0.19
CA ALA A 440 6.13 3.57 -0.65
C ALA A 440 7.40 3.15 0.09
N LEU A 441 7.63 3.64 1.32
CA LEU A 441 8.78 3.27 2.14
C LEU A 441 8.76 1.79 2.54
N SER A 442 7.57 1.23 2.85
CA SER A 442 7.47 -0.18 3.25
C SER A 442 7.61 -1.15 2.08
N LEU A 443 7.14 -0.78 0.88
CA LEU A 443 7.23 -1.63 -0.31
C LEU A 443 8.57 -1.48 -1.05
N TYR A 444 9.13 -0.28 -1.02
CA TYR A 444 10.32 0.10 -1.78
C TYR A 444 11.35 0.71 -0.83
N GLY A 445 11.73 -0.03 0.22
CA GLY A 445 12.65 0.44 1.26
C GLY A 445 14.02 0.93 0.78
N ASP A 446 14.38 0.67 -0.48
CA ASP A 446 15.58 1.19 -1.15
C ASP A 446 15.36 2.51 -1.92
N VAL A 447 14.12 2.99 -2.00
CA VAL A 447 13.72 4.18 -2.76
C VAL A 447 13.70 5.42 -1.86
N SER A 448 14.45 6.45 -2.26
CA SER A 448 14.36 7.78 -1.65
C SER A 448 13.14 8.54 -2.20
N LEU A 449 12.40 9.24 -1.34
CA LEU A 449 11.17 9.94 -1.74
C LEU A 449 11.39 11.46 -1.84
N SER A 450 10.87 12.07 -2.90
CA SER A 450 10.63 13.51 -3.01
C SER A 450 9.15 13.75 -3.25
N GLU A 451 8.56 14.73 -2.58
CA GLU A 451 7.14 15.06 -2.69
C GLU A 451 6.95 16.49 -3.20
N ILE A 452 6.06 16.68 -4.18
CA ILE A 452 5.58 17.97 -4.64
C ILE A 452 4.05 17.99 -4.53
N ARG A 453 3.53 18.74 -3.56
CA ARG A 453 2.11 18.79 -3.22
C ARG A 453 1.40 19.93 -3.95
N ARG A 454 2.06 21.07 -4.09
CA ARG A 454 1.43 22.29 -4.62
C ARG A 454 1.63 22.41 -6.12
N ARG A 455 0.55 22.74 -6.82
CA ARG A 455 0.63 23.14 -8.23
C ARG A 455 1.23 24.56 -8.34
N PRO A 456 2.16 24.81 -9.28
CA PRO A 456 2.75 26.14 -9.48
C PRO A 456 1.74 27.21 -9.89
N ARG A 457 0.71 26.80 -10.64
CA ARG A 457 -0.45 27.63 -10.98
C ARG A 457 -1.71 26.89 -10.54
N ALA A 458 -2.62 27.60 -9.88
CA ALA A 458 -3.97 27.09 -9.67
C ALA A 458 -4.61 26.92 -11.05
N GLY A 459 -5.00 25.69 -11.42
CA GLY A 459 -5.82 25.49 -12.61
C GLY A 459 -7.20 26.13 -12.42
N ALA A 460 -8.00 26.19 -13.47
CA ALA A 460 -9.39 26.67 -13.40
C ALA A 460 -10.29 25.84 -12.45
N GLY A 461 -9.79 24.70 -11.97
CA GLY A 461 -10.44 23.82 -11.00
C GLY A 461 -11.30 22.76 -11.68
N VAL A 462 -11.61 21.71 -10.92
CA VAL A 462 -12.50 20.64 -11.37
C VAL A 462 -13.58 20.43 -10.32
N THR A 463 -14.84 20.54 -10.74
CA THR A 463 -15.98 20.21 -9.89
C THR A 463 -16.37 18.76 -10.11
N THR A 464 -16.37 17.95 -9.06
CA THR A 464 -16.79 16.55 -9.12
C THR A 464 -18.19 16.40 -8.52
N LYS A 465 -19.05 15.58 -9.14
CA LYS A 465 -20.40 15.28 -8.64
C LYS A 465 -20.69 13.78 -8.74
N VAL A 466 -21.15 13.17 -7.65
CA VAL A 466 -21.55 11.76 -7.67
C VAL A 466 -23.06 11.62 -7.91
N ILE A 467 -23.44 11.10 -9.07
CA ILE A 467 -24.84 10.99 -9.50
C ILE A 467 -25.33 9.53 -9.48
N ALA A 468 -26.65 9.36 -9.38
CA ALA A 468 -27.28 8.06 -9.62
C ALA A 468 -27.43 7.81 -11.13
N PRO A 469 -27.49 6.55 -11.59
CA PRO A 469 -27.71 6.24 -13.00
C PRO A 469 -28.97 6.92 -13.59
N ASP A 470 -30.04 7.01 -12.79
CA ASP A 470 -31.30 7.68 -13.20
C ASP A 470 -31.14 9.20 -13.45
N SER A 471 -30.02 9.79 -13.02
CA SER A 471 -29.72 11.23 -13.19
C SER A 471 -28.67 11.50 -14.27
N LEU A 472 -28.33 10.51 -15.11
CA LEU A 472 -27.34 10.64 -16.17
C LEU A 472 -27.68 11.71 -17.21
N ASP A 473 -28.95 12.04 -17.40
CA ASP A 473 -29.39 13.11 -18.30
C ASP A 473 -28.75 14.47 -17.96
N LEU A 474 -28.45 14.72 -16.68
CA LEU A 474 -27.72 15.91 -16.24
C LEU A 474 -26.29 15.95 -16.81
N ALA A 475 -25.61 14.80 -16.81
CA ALA A 475 -24.27 14.67 -17.35
C ALA A 475 -24.28 14.84 -18.87
N TRP A 476 -25.24 14.22 -19.56
CA TRP A 476 -25.40 14.38 -21.02
C TRP A 476 -25.78 15.80 -21.44
N GLY A 477 -26.60 16.50 -20.63
CA GLY A 477 -26.84 17.94 -20.79
C GLY A 477 -25.54 18.74 -20.74
N ALA A 478 -24.70 18.51 -19.71
CA ALA A 478 -23.42 19.20 -19.59
C ALA A 478 -22.47 18.91 -20.76
N VAL A 479 -22.45 17.67 -21.29
CA VAL A 479 -21.67 17.32 -22.49
C VAL A 479 -22.16 18.12 -23.71
N ARG A 480 -23.48 18.18 -23.96
CA ARG A 480 -24.04 18.96 -25.08
C ARG A 480 -23.70 20.45 -24.96
N ASP A 481 -23.83 21.02 -23.78
CA ASP A 481 -23.52 22.43 -23.53
C ASP A 481 -22.03 22.73 -23.73
N ALA A 482 -21.14 21.82 -23.30
CA ALA A 482 -19.70 21.97 -23.52
C ALA A 482 -19.36 21.91 -25.02
N VAL A 483 -19.92 20.93 -25.74
CA VAL A 483 -19.68 20.77 -27.18
C VAL A 483 -20.25 21.94 -27.99
N SER A 484 -21.40 22.48 -27.61
CA SER A 484 -21.96 23.70 -28.26
C SER A 484 -21.05 24.93 -28.13
N ARG A 485 -20.19 24.95 -27.10
CA ARG A 485 -19.17 25.97 -26.87
C ARG A 485 -17.81 25.63 -27.52
N GLY A 486 -17.77 24.62 -28.38
CA GLY A 486 -16.55 24.16 -29.05
C GLY A 486 -15.59 23.38 -28.14
N ARG A 487 -16.04 22.94 -26.96
CA ARG A 487 -15.27 22.13 -26.02
C ARG A 487 -15.50 20.64 -26.27
N GLN A 488 -14.75 19.80 -25.56
CA GLN A 488 -14.78 18.35 -25.73
C GLN A 488 -15.05 17.61 -24.43
N ALA A 489 -15.47 16.36 -24.53
CA ALA A 489 -15.83 15.53 -23.37
C ALA A 489 -15.25 14.11 -23.43
N TYR A 490 -14.98 13.56 -22.24
CA TYR A 490 -14.62 12.16 -22.04
C TYR A 490 -15.79 11.36 -21.46
N VAL A 491 -15.96 10.13 -21.94
CA VAL A 491 -16.88 9.13 -21.35
C VAL A 491 -16.07 7.90 -21.01
N ILE A 492 -16.01 7.53 -19.73
CA ILE A 492 -15.19 6.43 -19.23
C ILE A 492 -16.08 5.25 -18.82
N CYS A 493 -15.79 4.08 -19.37
CA CYS A 493 -16.48 2.82 -19.09
C CYS A 493 -15.53 1.81 -18.42
N PRO A 494 -16.03 0.96 -17.50
CA PRO A 494 -15.20 -0.04 -16.83
C PRO A 494 -14.76 -1.18 -17.76
N LEU A 495 -15.60 -1.63 -18.69
CA LEU A 495 -15.30 -2.75 -19.58
C LEU A 495 -14.98 -2.30 -21.01
N VAL A 496 -14.20 -3.11 -21.73
CA VAL A 496 -13.96 -2.90 -23.16
C VAL A 496 -15.19 -3.29 -23.98
N ASP A 497 -15.65 -4.52 -23.82
CA ASP A 497 -16.80 -5.12 -24.50
C ASP A 497 -17.67 -5.93 -23.50
N ASP A 498 -18.87 -6.35 -23.93
CA ASP A 498 -19.83 -7.05 -23.05
C ASP A 498 -19.43 -8.51 -22.73
N ALA A 499 -18.41 -9.04 -23.41
CA ALA A 499 -17.87 -10.37 -23.18
C ALA A 499 -16.67 -10.35 -22.21
N ASP A 500 -16.19 -9.15 -21.84
CA ASP A 500 -15.06 -8.93 -20.94
C ASP A 500 -15.39 -9.37 -19.50
N ASP A 501 -14.50 -10.14 -18.88
CA ASP A 501 -14.66 -10.66 -17.53
C ASP A 501 -14.29 -9.64 -16.44
N GLY A 502 -13.70 -8.50 -16.83
CA GLY A 502 -13.32 -7.41 -15.94
C GLY A 502 -12.05 -7.68 -15.13
N SER A 503 -11.21 -8.62 -15.57
CA SER A 503 -9.89 -8.91 -14.97
C SER A 503 -8.96 -7.68 -14.88
N GLU A 504 -9.11 -6.68 -15.76
CA GLU A 504 -8.36 -5.41 -15.69
C GLU A 504 -8.87 -4.42 -14.62
N LEU A 505 -9.98 -4.73 -13.92
CA LEU A 505 -10.60 -3.88 -12.87
C LEU A 505 -10.27 -4.35 -11.45
N ASP A 506 -9.24 -5.18 -11.27
CA ASP A 506 -8.86 -5.82 -10.00
C ASP A 506 -8.44 -4.87 -8.87
N ASP A 507 -8.45 -3.55 -9.11
CA ASP A 507 -8.11 -2.53 -8.13
C ASP A 507 -9.18 -2.29 -7.05
N VAL A 508 -10.37 -2.86 -7.16
CA VAL A 508 -11.46 -2.69 -6.16
C VAL A 508 -11.92 -4.03 -5.59
N PRO A 509 -11.81 -4.28 -4.27
CA PRO A 509 -12.29 -5.50 -3.63
C PRO A 509 -13.77 -5.81 -3.90
N GLU A 510 -14.13 -7.08 -4.04
CA GLU A 510 -15.49 -7.52 -4.38
C GLU A 510 -16.55 -7.03 -3.38
N GLY A 511 -16.19 -6.96 -2.09
CA GLY A 511 -17.03 -6.43 -1.02
C GLY A 511 -17.26 -4.91 -1.04
N LEU A 512 -16.51 -4.17 -1.87
CA LEU A 512 -16.59 -2.71 -2.02
C LEU A 512 -17.32 -2.29 -3.31
N ARG A 513 -17.79 -3.23 -4.14
CA ARG A 513 -18.50 -2.95 -5.40
C ARG A 513 -20.01 -2.96 -5.20
N SER A 514 -20.76 -2.25 -6.05
CA SER A 514 -22.22 -2.38 -6.07
C SER A 514 -22.67 -3.72 -6.67
N ALA A 515 -23.81 -4.26 -6.22
CA ALA A 515 -24.39 -5.51 -6.73
C ALA A 515 -25.12 -5.35 -8.09
N ALA A 516 -24.76 -4.35 -8.90
CA ALA A 516 -25.45 -4.06 -10.15
C ALA A 516 -25.25 -5.16 -11.23
N PRO A 517 -26.24 -5.41 -12.13
CA PRO A 517 -26.34 -6.66 -12.89
C PRO A 517 -25.35 -6.87 -14.04
N ARG A 518 -24.65 -5.83 -14.52
CA ARG A 518 -23.49 -5.91 -15.43
C ARG A 518 -22.89 -4.51 -15.59
N PRO A 519 -21.55 -4.34 -15.63
CA PRO A 519 -20.93 -3.03 -15.89
C PRO A 519 -21.11 -2.61 -17.35
N ARG A 520 -21.05 -1.30 -17.64
CA ARG A 520 -21.09 -0.80 -19.02
C ARG A 520 -19.78 -1.02 -19.78
N SER A 521 -19.89 -1.30 -21.08
CA SER A 521 -18.74 -1.46 -21.97
C SER A 521 -18.55 -0.26 -22.90
N ALA A 522 -17.31 0.05 -23.25
CA ALA A 522 -16.97 1.19 -24.11
C ALA A 522 -17.55 1.03 -25.53
N VAL A 523 -17.53 -0.18 -26.09
CA VAL A 523 -18.06 -0.48 -27.43
C VAL A 523 -19.58 -0.26 -27.50
N SER A 524 -20.36 -0.82 -26.57
CA SER A 524 -21.82 -0.62 -26.56
C SER A 524 -22.18 0.85 -26.29
N THR A 525 -21.42 1.51 -25.40
CA THR A 525 -21.67 2.91 -25.04
C THR A 525 -21.44 3.86 -26.21
N VAL A 526 -20.39 3.65 -27.04
CA VAL A 526 -20.17 4.54 -28.20
C VAL A 526 -21.29 4.43 -29.23
N GLU A 527 -21.85 3.23 -29.43
CA GLU A 527 -23.00 3.00 -30.31
C GLU A 527 -24.28 3.66 -29.75
N GLU A 528 -24.56 3.48 -28.46
CA GLU A 528 -25.67 4.12 -27.74
C GLU A 528 -25.58 5.64 -27.84
N LEU A 529 -24.40 6.22 -27.60
CA LEU A 529 -24.19 7.67 -27.67
C LEU A 529 -24.40 8.23 -29.07
N ARG A 530 -23.91 7.54 -30.11
CA ARG A 530 -24.07 7.99 -31.52
C ARG A 530 -25.52 7.93 -31.98
N THR A 531 -26.30 6.96 -31.50
CA THR A 531 -27.64 6.66 -32.03
C THR A 531 -28.77 7.28 -31.21
N GLN A 532 -28.65 7.29 -29.88
CA GLN A 532 -29.77 7.60 -28.97
C GLN A 532 -29.54 8.86 -28.13
N VAL A 533 -28.35 9.04 -27.57
CA VAL A 533 -28.13 10.05 -26.52
C VAL A 533 -27.57 11.37 -27.07
N LEU A 534 -26.59 11.29 -27.97
CA LEU A 534 -25.88 12.43 -28.57
C LEU A 534 -25.92 12.39 -30.11
N PRO A 535 -27.12 12.29 -30.72
CA PRO A 535 -27.22 12.26 -32.17
C PRO A 535 -26.66 13.56 -32.77
N GLY A 536 -25.77 13.42 -33.76
CA GLY A 536 -25.14 14.55 -34.45
C GLY A 536 -23.78 15.01 -33.88
N LEU A 537 -23.30 14.44 -32.77
CA LEU A 537 -21.94 14.67 -32.30
C LEU A 537 -20.98 13.59 -32.83
N ALA A 538 -19.74 13.96 -33.14
CA ALA A 538 -18.71 12.99 -33.50
C ALA A 538 -18.17 12.34 -32.21
N CYS A 539 -18.57 11.09 -31.98
CA CYS A 539 -18.05 10.24 -30.93
C CYS A 539 -17.01 9.27 -31.50
N ASP A 540 -15.88 9.05 -30.82
CA ASP A 540 -14.87 8.05 -31.20
C ASP A 540 -14.55 7.13 -30.00
N LEU A 541 -13.89 6.00 -30.26
CA LEU A 541 -13.61 4.95 -29.28
C LEU A 541 -12.10 4.82 -29.03
N LEU A 542 -11.73 4.59 -27.77
CA LEU A 542 -10.35 4.27 -27.38
C LEU A 542 -10.32 3.19 -26.29
N HIS A 543 -9.74 2.03 -26.54
CA HIS A 543 -9.57 1.00 -25.50
C HIS A 543 -8.26 0.21 -25.63
N GLY A 544 -7.90 -0.54 -24.59
CA GLY A 544 -6.61 -1.23 -24.45
C GLY A 544 -6.33 -2.24 -25.55
N ARG A 545 -7.38 -2.94 -26.03
CA ARG A 545 -7.29 -3.94 -27.10
C ARG A 545 -7.09 -3.36 -28.53
N MET A 546 -7.18 -2.05 -28.73
CA MET A 546 -7.00 -1.46 -30.07
C MET A 546 -5.52 -1.50 -30.53
N PRO A 547 -5.25 -1.72 -31.83
CA PRO A 547 -3.93 -1.55 -32.42
C PRO A 547 -3.35 -0.16 -32.14
N ALA A 548 -2.03 -0.05 -31.98
CA ALA A 548 -1.36 1.21 -31.64
C ALA A 548 -1.63 2.34 -32.64
N ALA A 549 -1.60 2.02 -33.95
CA ALA A 549 -1.89 3.00 -35.00
C ALA A 549 -3.33 3.55 -34.94
N GLU A 550 -4.31 2.71 -34.56
CA GLU A 550 -5.71 3.14 -34.43
C GLU A 550 -5.90 4.02 -33.20
N LYS A 551 -5.24 3.68 -32.08
CA LYS A 551 -5.23 4.53 -30.87
C LYS A 551 -4.67 5.92 -31.17
N ASP A 552 -3.53 5.97 -31.85
CA ASP A 552 -2.88 7.23 -32.22
C ASP A 552 -3.79 8.07 -33.12
N LEU A 553 -4.49 7.45 -34.07
CA LEU A 553 -5.42 8.14 -34.97
C LEU A 553 -6.66 8.68 -34.24
N ALA A 554 -7.28 7.87 -33.37
CA ALA A 554 -8.42 8.29 -32.55
C ALA A 554 -8.05 9.47 -31.65
N MET A 555 -6.87 9.39 -31.03
CA MET A 555 -6.33 10.48 -30.21
C MET A 555 -6.03 11.74 -31.00
N GLU A 556 -5.49 11.63 -32.22
CA GLU A 556 -5.22 12.79 -33.07
C GLU A 556 -6.51 13.49 -33.52
N ARG A 557 -7.55 12.71 -33.86
CA ARG A 557 -8.87 13.27 -34.19
C ARG A 557 -9.51 13.99 -33.01
N PHE A 558 -9.36 13.43 -31.81
CA PHE A 558 -9.81 14.09 -30.60
C PHE A 558 -8.99 15.36 -30.35
N ARG A 559 -7.66 15.31 -30.36
CA ARG A 559 -6.80 16.48 -30.13
C ARG A 559 -7.05 17.63 -31.11
N SER A 560 -7.31 17.32 -32.38
CA SER A 560 -7.61 18.30 -33.43
C SER A 560 -9.05 18.83 -33.42
N GLY A 561 -9.89 18.36 -32.49
CA GLY A 561 -11.31 18.77 -32.37
C GLY A 561 -12.24 18.14 -33.40
N ARG A 562 -11.75 17.25 -34.26
CA ARG A 562 -12.58 16.51 -35.25
C ARG A 562 -13.58 15.57 -34.57
N THR A 563 -13.19 15.03 -33.41
CA THR A 563 -14.06 14.25 -32.51
C THR A 563 -14.37 15.09 -31.28
N GLN A 564 -15.65 15.22 -30.90
CA GLN A 564 -16.05 16.02 -29.73
C GLN A 564 -16.18 15.18 -28.46
N VAL A 565 -16.52 13.89 -28.59
CA VAL A 565 -16.68 12.98 -27.45
C VAL A 565 -15.79 11.75 -27.63
N LEU A 566 -14.92 11.47 -26.66
CA LEU A 566 -14.11 10.25 -26.66
C LEU A 566 -14.64 9.27 -25.61
N VAL A 567 -15.10 8.11 -26.07
CA VAL A 567 -15.50 6.99 -25.22
C VAL A 567 -14.29 6.10 -24.99
N SER A 568 -13.95 5.83 -23.73
CA SER A 568 -12.75 5.07 -23.41
C SER A 568 -12.88 4.25 -22.13
N THR A 569 -11.91 3.37 -21.89
CA THR A 569 -11.70 2.70 -20.61
C THR A 569 -10.63 3.43 -19.79
N THR A 570 -9.92 2.73 -18.90
CA THR A 570 -8.79 3.25 -18.13
C THR A 570 -7.59 3.69 -18.99
N VAL A 571 -7.60 3.49 -20.31
CA VAL A 571 -6.49 3.92 -21.18
C VAL A 571 -6.24 5.44 -21.13
N VAL A 572 -7.29 6.25 -20.93
CA VAL A 572 -7.16 7.72 -20.79
C VAL A 572 -6.42 8.13 -19.52
N GLU A 573 -6.36 7.25 -18.51
CA GLU A 573 -5.57 7.44 -17.29
C GLU A 573 -4.12 7.80 -17.63
N VAL A 574 -3.56 7.18 -18.69
CA VAL A 574 -2.17 7.32 -19.10
C VAL A 574 -2.06 8.10 -20.41
N GLY A 575 -2.01 9.42 -20.29
CA GLY A 575 -1.16 10.20 -21.18
C GLY A 575 -1.78 10.78 -22.45
N VAL A 576 -2.91 11.49 -22.34
CA VAL A 576 -3.17 12.62 -23.25
C VAL A 576 -3.62 13.85 -22.46
N ASP A 577 -3.04 14.99 -22.79
CA ASP A 577 -3.46 16.31 -22.32
C ASP A 577 -4.25 16.98 -23.44
N VAL A 578 -5.56 17.18 -23.25
CA VAL A 578 -6.40 17.92 -24.18
C VAL A 578 -6.96 19.12 -23.42
N PRO A 579 -6.31 20.29 -23.48
CA PRO A 579 -6.75 21.48 -22.74
C PRO A 579 -8.19 21.90 -23.02
N ASN A 580 -8.71 21.54 -24.20
CA ASN A 580 -10.08 21.84 -24.64
C ASN A 580 -11.15 20.87 -24.05
N ALA A 581 -10.73 19.81 -23.34
CA ALA A 581 -11.64 18.88 -22.69
C ALA A 581 -12.07 19.42 -21.31
N THR A 582 -13.38 19.66 -21.17
CA THR A 582 -13.95 20.33 -19.98
C THR A 582 -14.95 19.47 -19.22
N VAL A 583 -15.47 18.41 -19.82
CA VAL A 583 -16.45 17.52 -19.17
C VAL A 583 -15.97 16.08 -19.19
N MET A 584 -16.14 15.37 -18.08
CA MET A 584 -15.91 13.92 -18.00
C MET A 584 -17.10 13.23 -17.35
N VAL A 585 -17.52 12.10 -17.92
CA VAL A 585 -18.55 11.22 -17.36
C VAL A 585 -17.92 9.86 -17.12
N VAL A 586 -17.90 9.40 -15.87
CA VAL A 586 -17.45 8.05 -15.51
C VAL A 586 -18.67 7.20 -15.19
N LEU A 587 -18.90 6.16 -15.98
CA LEU A 587 -19.98 5.20 -15.80
C LEU A 587 -19.53 4.10 -14.81
N ASP A 588 -20.45 3.66 -13.95
CA ASP A 588 -20.18 2.63 -12.92
C ASP A 588 -18.92 2.91 -12.08
N ALA A 589 -18.79 4.15 -11.60
CA ALA A 589 -17.59 4.69 -10.96
C ALA A 589 -17.13 3.88 -9.72
N ASP A 590 -18.02 3.13 -9.07
CA ASP A 590 -17.67 2.23 -7.96
C ASP A 590 -16.77 1.06 -8.36
N ARG A 591 -16.59 0.80 -9.66
CA ARG A 591 -15.71 -0.25 -10.20
C ARG A 591 -14.25 0.17 -10.35
N PHE A 592 -13.95 1.46 -10.26
CA PHE A 592 -12.58 1.97 -10.41
C PHE A 592 -11.97 2.29 -9.05
N GLY A 593 -10.66 2.09 -8.87
CA GLY A 593 -9.93 2.52 -7.66
C GLY A 593 -9.95 4.06 -7.48
N LEU A 594 -9.73 4.56 -6.25
CA LEU A 594 -9.71 6.02 -6.02
C LEU A 594 -8.58 6.71 -6.76
N ALA A 595 -7.41 6.08 -6.81
CA ALA A 595 -6.25 6.60 -7.53
C ALA A 595 -6.54 6.78 -9.03
N THR A 596 -7.13 5.76 -9.67
CA THR A 596 -7.54 5.83 -11.09
C THR A 596 -8.58 6.92 -11.33
N LEU A 597 -9.60 7.01 -10.48
CA LEU A 597 -10.61 8.07 -10.61
C LEU A 597 -10.01 9.47 -10.43
N HIS A 598 -9.06 9.64 -9.53
CA HIS A 598 -8.32 10.89 -9.33
C HIS A 598 -7.48 11.25 -10.57
N GLN A 599 -6.78 10.28 -11.15
CA GLN A 599 -6.01 10.48 -12.38
C GLN A 599 -6.90 10.84 -13.56
N LEU A 600 -8.03 10.14 -13.74
CA LEU A 600 -9.04 10.46 -14.75
C LEU A 600 -9.61 11.88 -14.53
N ARG A 601 -10.00 12.23 -13.29
CA ARG A 601 -10.45 13.58 -12.95
C ARG A 601 -9.44 14.65 -13.36
N GLY A 602 -8.15 14.38 -13.18
CA GLY A 602 -7.06 15.26 -13.58
C GLY A 602 -6.87 15.44 -15.09
N ARG A 603 -7.68 14.80 -15.95
CA ARG A 603 -7.63 14.92 -17.42
C ARG A 603 -8.54 16.01 -17.98
N VAL A 604 -9.43 16.59 -17.17
CA VAL A 604 -10.28 17.73 -17.56
C VAL A 604 -9.94 18.99 -16.78
N GLY A 605 -10.28 20.16 -17.33
CA GLY A 605 -10.04 21.44 -16.65
C GLY A 605 -8.57 21.84 -16.56
N ARG A 606 -7.78 21.48 -17.59
CA ARG A 606 -6.34 21.80 -17.69
C ARG A 606 -6.03 23.11 -18.40
N GLY A 607 -6.96 23.62 -19.19
CA GLY A 607 -6.87 24.95 -19.80
C GLY A 607 -7.33 26.06 -18.85
N ASP A 608 -7.75 27.18 -19.44
CA ASP A 608 -8.28 28.33 -18.70
C ASP A 608 -9.72 28.12 -18.19
N GLU A 609 -10.39 27.06 -18.64
CA GLU A 609 -11.79 26.74 -18.31
C GLU A 609 -11.90 25.65 -17.25
N ALA A 610 -12.85 25.83 -16.34
CA ALA A 610 -13.10 24.86 -15.27
C ALA A 610 -13.65 23.54 -15.82
N GLY A 611 -13.16 22.42 -15.26
CA GLY A 611 -13.64 21.09 -15.58
C GLY A 611 -14.84 20.66 -14.74
N THR A 612 -15.70 19.80 -15.28
CA THR A 612 -16.77 19.13 -14.52
C THR A 612 -16.71 17.62 -14.71
N VAL A 613 -16.72 16.87 -13.62
CA VAL A 613 -16.68 15.39 -13.61
C VAL A 613 -17.94 14.83 -12.98
N PHE A 614 -18.64 13.96 -13.70
CA PHE A 614 -19.80 13.23 -13.22
C PHE A 614 -19.43 11.77 -12.98
N LEU A 615 -19.65 11.29 -11.75
CA LEU A 615 -19.38 9.92 -11.34
C LEU A 615 -20.71 9.20 -11.15
N SER A 616 -21.10 8.35 -12.10
CA SER A 616 -22.33 7.56 -12.02
C SER A 616 -22.12 6.33 -11.17
N CYS A 617 -22.95 6.12 -10.14
CA CYS A 617 -22.83 4.97 -9.25
C CYS A 617 -24.21 4.51 -8.75
N ALA A 618 -24.48 3.21 -8.89
CA ALA A 618 -25.72 2.58 -8.43
C ALA A 618 -25.71 2.22 -6.92
N ALA A 619 -24.58 2.37 -6.22
CA ALA A 619 -24.46 2.00 -4.82
C ALA A 619 -25.33 2.87 -3.90
N LYS A 620 -25.97 2.25 -2.90
CA LYS A 620 -26.78 2.94 -1.89
C LYS A 620 -25.95 3.91 -1.06
N ARG A 621 -26.57 5.02 -0.64
CA ARG A 621 -25.95 5.97 0.31
C ARG A 621 -25.58 5.26 1.62
N GLY A 622 -24.40 5.56 2.16
CA GLY A 622 -23.84 4.93 3.35
C GLY A 622 -23.09 3.61 3.09
N SER A 623 -23.07 3.09 1.87
CA SER A 623 -22.17 1.98 1.52
C SER A 623 -20.70 2.44 1.48
N ALA A 624 -19.77 1.50 1.62
CA ALA A 624 -18.35 1.77 1.49
C ALA A 624 -18.00 2.34 0.10
N ALA A 625 -18.60 1.81 -0.97
CA ALA A 625 -18.50 2.34 -2.34
C ALA A 625 -18.89 3.83 -2.42
N ARG A 626 -20.02 4.21 -1.79
CA ARG A 626 -20.47 5.60 -1.80
C ARG A 626 -19.59 6.51 -0.94
N THR A 627 -19.11 6.02 0.20
CA THR A 627 -18.19 6.75 1.09
C THR A 627 -16.89 7.09 0.35
N ARG A 628 -16.38 6.12 -0.40
CA ARG A 628 -15.20 6.26 -1.27
C ARG A 628 -15.41 7.35 -2.33
N LEU A 629 -16.49 7.28 -3.11
CA LEU A 629 -16.79 8.28 -4.14
C LEU A 629 -17.09 9.67 -3.56
N ALA A 630 -17.72 9.75 -2.38
CA ALA A 630 -18.00 11.02 -1.70
C ALA A 630 -16.72 11.74 -1.26
N ALA A 631 -15.67 11.00 -0.92
CA ALA A 631 -14.38 11.61 -0.62
C ALA A 631 -13.76 12.26 -1.87
N LEU A 632 -13.87 11.62 -3.03
CA LEU A 632 -13.42 12.19 -4.31
C LEU A 632 -14.21 13.46 -4.70
N GLU A 633 -15.47 13.57 -4.26
CA GLU A 633 -16.29 14.78 -4.40
C GLU A 633 -15.86 15.89 -3.42
N ALA A 634 -15.42 15.54 -2.20
CA ALA A 634 -15.08 16.48 -1.15
C ALA A 634 -13.67 17.07 -1.26
N THR A 635 -12.67 16.29 -1.70
CA THR A 635 -11.27 16.73 -1.77
C THR A 635 -10.69 16.63 -3.18
N SER A 636 -9.91 17.63 -3.56
CA SER A 636 -9.11 17.64 -4.78
C SER A 636 -7.67 17.13 -4.55
N ASP A 637 -7.28 16.90 -3.30
CA ASP A 637 -5.94 16.46 -2.94
C ASP A 637 -5.78 14.95 -3.15
N GLY A 638 -4.92 14.59 -4.12
CA GLY A 638 -4.64 13.20 -4.41
C GLY A 638 -3.96 12.45 -3.26
N PHE A 639 -3.17 13.11 -2.41
CA PHE A 639 -2.50 12.47 -1.27
C PHE A 639 -3.52 12.09 -0.20
N GLU A 640 -4.46 12.98 0.10
CA GLU A 640 -5.56 12.68 1.03
C GLU A 640 -6.42 11.51 0.53
N LEU A 641 -6.70 11.46 -0.78
CA LEU A 641 -7.43 10.36 -1.41
C LEU A 641 -6.68 9.04 -1.33
N ALA A 642 -5.36 9.04 -1.52
CA ALA A 642 -4.53 7.86 -1.41
C ALA A 642 -4.48 7.31 0.01
N GLU A 643 -4.41 8.18 1.02
CA GLU A 643 -4.50 7.77 2.42
C GLU A 643 -5.86 7.18 2.75
N LEU A 644 -6.94 7.77 2.22
CA LEU A 644 -8.28 7.20 2.40
C LEU A 644 -8.43 5.86 1.68
N ASP A 645 -7.83 5.69 0.50
CA ASP A 645 -7.84 4.42 -0.22
C ASP A 645 -7.12 3.34 0.60
N LEU A 646 -5.99 3.67 1.22
CA LEU A 646 -5.29 2.78 2.15
C LEU A 646 -6.15 2.44 3.39
N ARG A 647 -6.86 3.41 3.98
CA ARG A 647 -7.81 3.18 5.09
C ARG A 647 -8.91 2.19 4.73
N LEU A 648 -9.45 2.34 3.52
CA LEU A 648 -10.61 1.57 3.07
C LEU A 648 -10.22 0.17 2.58
N ARG A 649 -8.98 -0.01 2.12
CA ARG A 649 -8.42 -1.30 1.72
C ARG A 649 -7.72 -1.94 2.91
N HIS A 650 -8.21 -3.08 3.39
CA HIS A 650 -7.48 -3.83 4.41
C HIS A 650 -6.12 -4.29 3.85
N GLU A 651 -5.06 -4.13 4.63
CA GLU A 651 -3.65 -4.22 4.23
C GLU A 651 -3.28 -5.48 3.43
N GLY A 652 -3.93 -6.60 3.71
CA GLY A 652 -3.70 -7.89 3.06
C GLY A 652 -4.06 -7.96 1.58
N GLU A 653 -4.70 -6.93 1.01
CA GLU A 653 -5.07 -6.86 -0.41
C GLU A 653 -4.31 -5.77 -1.19
N VAL A 654 -3.82 -4.71 -0.54
CA VAL A 654 -2.98 -3.67 -1.18
C VAL A 654 -1.62 -4.25 -1.58
N LEU A 655 -1.12 -5.17 -0.74
CA LEU A 655 -0.01 -6.05 -1.08
C LEU A 655 -0.52 -7.12 -2.05
N GLY A 656 -0.73 -6.76 -3.31
CA GLY A 656 -1.10 -7.65 -4.44
C GLY A 656 -0.05 -8.72 -4.78
N TYR A 657 0.68 -9.22 -3.78
CA TYR A 657 1.73 -10.23 -3.85
C TYR A 657 1.23 -11.64 -3.52
N ARG A 658 -0.09 -11.87 -3.41
CA ARG A 658 -0.64 -13.23 -3.25
C ARG A 658 -0.33 -14.16 -4.43
N GLN A 659 0.05 -13.62 -5.60
CA GLN A 659 0.38 -14.44 -6.78
C GLN A 659 1.89 -14.69 -6.98
N HIS A 660 2.78 -13.92 -6.35
CA HIS A 660 4.25 -14.00 -6.58
C HIS A 660 5.10 -14.32 -5.33
N GLY A 661 4.50 -14.70 -4.20
CA GLY A 661 5.26 -15.21 -3.04
C GLY A 661 5.90 -14.13 -2.15
N GLY A 662 5.42 -12.89 -2.21
CA GLY A 662 5.92 -11.80 -1.36
C GLY A 662 5.57 -11.98 0.14
N VAL A 663 6.42 -11.42 1.02
CA VAL A 663 6.27 -11.52 2.48
C VAL A 663 5.14 -10.62 2.97
N THR A 664 4.28 -11.15 3.84
CA THR A 664 3.21 -10.40 4.50
C THR A 664 3.70 -9.89 5.85
N LEU A 665 3.55 -8.59 6.09
CA LEU A 665 3.71 -7.99 7.42
C LEU A 665 2.66 -8.60 8.34
N LYS A 666 3.08 -9.12 9.50
CA LYS A 666 2.21 -9.86 10.42
C LYS A 666 1.75 -8.99 11.59
N ILE A 667 2.54 -7.99 11.98
CA ILE A 667 2.35 -7.23 13.23
C ILE A 667 2.22 -5.73 12.95
N SER A 668 3.03 -5.18 12.04
CA SER A 668 2.98 -3.77 11.71
C SER A 668 1.78 -3.44 10.83
N ASP A 669 1.10 -2.35 11.17
CA ASP A 669 0.03 -1.76 10.36
C ASP A 669 0.59 -0.51 9.66
N LEU A 670 0.69 -0.51 8.34
CA LEU A 670 1.30 0.54 7.53
C LEU A 670 0.59 1.89 7.66
N GLU A 671 -0.66 1.89 8.08
CA GLU A 671 -1.43 3.11 8.29
C GLU A 671 -1.34 3.61 9.73
N ALA A 672 -1.50 2.74 10.71
CA ALA A 672 -1.45 3.10 12.12
C ALA A 672 0.00 3.35 12.60
N ASP A 673 0.99 2.72 11.97
CA ASP A 673 2.40 2.75 12.35
C ASP A 673 3.27 3.61 11.43
N ARG A 674 2.71 4.69 10.86
CA ARG A 674 3.44 5.57 9.94
C ARG A 674 4.77 6.05 10.52
N ASP A 675 4.74 6.42 11.79
CA ASP A 675 5.90 6.91 12.53
C ASP A 675 6.97 5.83 12.70
N LEU A 676 6.57 4.57 12.90
CA LEU A 676 7.51 3.44 12.97
C LEU A 676 8.12 3.14 11.61
N VAL A 677 7.36 3.23 10.52
CA VAL A 677 7.88 3.02 9.15
C VAL A 677 8.98 4.04 8.84
N GLU A 678 8.73 5.32 9.12
CA GLU A 678 9.70 6.38 8.90
C GLU A 678 10.95 6.22 9.78
N ALA A 679 10.76 5.91 11.06
CA ALA A 679 11.85 5.67 11.99
C ALA A 679 12.71 4.46 11.57
N ALA A 680 12.07 3.34 11.23
CA ALA A 680 12.76 2.12 10.79
C ALA A 680 13.54 2.34 9.49
N HIS A 681 12.98 3.08 8.53
CA HIS A 681 13.67 3.42 7.28
C HIS A 681 14.92 4.30 7.53
N ALA A 682 14.78 5.35 8.36
CA ALA A 682 15.89 6.24 8.69
C ALA A 682 17.02 5.49 9.44
N ASP A 683 16.67 4.64 10.41
CA ASP A 683 17.66 3.85 11.15
C ASP A 683 18.30 2.76 10.28
N ALA A 684 17.53 2.08 9.42
CA ALA A 684 18.08 1.09 8.48
C ALA A 684 19.11 1.71 7.55
N ARG A 685 18.83 2.92 7.03
CA ARG A 685 19.77 3.66 6.18
C ARG A 685 21.02 4.08 6.94
N ALA A 686 20.86 4.63 8.16
CA ALA A 686 22.00 4.99 8.99
C ALA A 686 22.89 3.77 9.33
N LEU A 687 22.28 2.61 9.59
CA LEU A 687 23.00 1.36 9.82
C LEU A 687 23.71 0.86 8.56
N ALA A 688 23.04 0.94 7.40
CA ALA A 688 23.64 0.54 6.12
C ALA A 688 24.80 1.46 5.70
N ASP A 689 24.72 2.75 6.01
CA ASP A 689 25.79 3.71 5.73
C ASP A 689 27.02 3.49 6.64
N ASP A 690 26.82 3.11 7.91
CA ASP A 690 27.90 2.86 8.89
C ASP A 690 28.51 1.44 8.79
N ASP A 691 27.66 0.41 8.64
CA ASP A 691 28.08 -0.99 8.55
C ASP A 691 27.22 -1.74 7.51
N PRO A 692 27.50 -1.56 6.20
CA PRO A 692 26.69 -2.13 5.10
C PRO A 692 26.53 -3.65 5.17
N ARG A 693 27.49 -4.35 5.77
CA ARG A 693 27.49 -5.81 5.90
C ARG A 693 26.94 -6.30 7.23
N LEU A 694 26.52 -5.40 8.12
CA LEU A 694 26.10 -5.69 9.50
C LEU A 694 27.10 -6.60 10.24
N SER A 695 28.39 -6.33 10.03
CA SER A 695 29.51 -7.17 10.46
C SER A 695 30.05 -6.80 11.85
N ALA A 696 29.78 -5.57 12.29
CA ALA A 696 30.18 -5.07 13.59
C ALA A 696 29.60 -5.93 14.70
N PRO A 697 30.32 -6.18 15.81
CA PRO A 697 29.84 -7.04 16.89
C PRO A 697 28.44 -6.68 17.43
N ALA A 698 28.08 -5.39 17.42
CA ALA A 698 26.78 -4.91 17.85
C ALA A 698 25.63 -5.23 16.86
N HIS A 699 25.92 -5.43 15.57
CA HIS A 699 24.93 -5.63 14.51
C HIS A 699 24.77 -7.10 14.08
N ARG A 700 25.66 -8.00 14.51
CA ARG A 700 25.61 -9.42 14.11
C ARG A 700 24.29 -10.12 14.48
N ALA A 701 23.72 -9.83 15.65
CA ALA A 701 22.45 -10.42 16.07
C ALA A 701 21.30 -9.95 15.18
N LEU A 702 21.28 -8.66 14.84
CA LEU A 702 20.35 -8.06 13.89
C LEU A 702 20.50 -8.69 12.49
N ALA A 703 21.71 -8.90 12.00
CA ALA A 703 21.96 -9.53 10.70
C ALA A 703 21.37 -10.95 10.62
N ILE A 704 21.51 -11.74 11.69
CA ILE A 704 20.91 -13.08 11.79
C ILE A 704 19.39 -12.99 11.75
N GLU A 705 18.82 -12.03 12.48
CA GLU A 705 17.37 -11.83 12.53
C GLU A 705 16.78 -11.42 11.17
N VAL A 706 17.45 -10.52 10.44
CA VAL A 706 17.09 -10.11 9.08
C VAL A 706 17.05 -11.33 8.15
N ARG A 707 18.08 -12.18 8.19
CA ARG A 707 18.14 -13.41 7.36
C ARG A 707 17.09 -14.44 7.73
N ASP A 708 16.79 -14.64 9.02
CA ASP A 708 15.80 -15.63 9.45
C ASP A 708 14.36 -15.20 9.09
N ARG A 709 14.04 -13.89 9.18
CA ARG A 709 12.69 -13.38 8.86
C ARG A 709 12.45 -13.19 7.36
N PHE A 710 13.45 -12.70 6.64
CA PHE A 710 13.33 -12.30 5.23
C PHE A 710 14.30 -13.07 4.32
N GLY A 711 14.69 -14.29 4.72
CA GLY A 711 15.58 -15.20 3.98
C GLY A 711 15.19 -15.41 2.52
N ALA A 712 13.90 -15.40 2.20
CA ALA A 712 13.39 -15.52 0.84
C ALA A 712 13.97 -14.44 -0.11
N TYR A 713 14.17 -13.21 0.37
CA TYR A 713 14.80 -12.14 -0.42
C TYR A 713 16.26 -12.43 -0.75
N PHE A 714 16.94 -13.22 0.08
CA PHE A 714 18.31 -13.66 -0.15
C PHE A 714 18.40 -14.93 -1.01
N GLU A 715 17.44 -15.86 -0.86
CA GLU A 715 17.36 -17.07 -1.71
C GLU A 715 17.04 -16.75 -3.18
N GLU A 716 16.21 -15.72 -3.43
CA GLU A 716 15.98 -15.21 -4.79
C GLU A 716 17.27 -14.68 -5.45
N LEU A 717 18.16 -14.07 -4.68
CA LEU A 717 19.46 -13.57 -5.15
C LEU A 717 20.46 -14.69 -5.43
N GLU A 718 20.41 -15.80 -4.69
CA GLU A 718 21.30 -16.95 -4.94
C GLU A 718 20.88 -17.78 -6.16
N ARG A 719 19.63 -17.64 -6.61
CA ARG A 719 19.09 -18.31 -7.80
C ARG A 719 19.20 -17.48 -9.08
N ALA A 720 19.33 -16.16 -8.96
CA ALA A 720 19.54 -15.21 -10.07
C ALA A 720 21.03 -15.09 -10.40
#